data_AF-A0A7C6EXG4-F1
#
_entry.id   AF-A0A7C6EXG4-F1
#
_cell.length_a   1.000
_cell.length_b   1.000
_cell.length_c   1.000
_cell.angle_alpha   90.00
_cell.angle_beta   90.00
_cell.angle_gamma   90.00
#
_symmetry.space_group_name_H-M   'P 1'
#
loop_
_entity.id
_entity.type
_entity.pdbx_description
1 polymer ?
#
loop_
_entity_poly.entity_id
_entity_poly.type
_entity_poly.pdbx_seq_one_letter_code
_entity_poly.pdbx_strand_id
1 'polypeptide(L)'
;MKMISQQRQSPKTAVNRRWKKKLSAALLGGLLLFMAGEVCAATITLSGILYSDAGVTPLSGQTVRLLIDGASEGTDITDASGNYSITTTVVTGDAYIPLLVFVDGGSVVGTTVTVMDSTSTTIINDLHIFADHLILRQDEGGTPLDNGDISNADGYYSNAGILYSVGGSDLSVLGANTKLYIASGHEYRPMGNVTTPHMQIEGTLYAETYTFTVSGDWDHSNGTFSYGTSTVDFSGTGTISITGAWWTKPFYNVNAAAAGQTTTILAGQGIGVTNVLSLGTGTLAGGNVNLSLNSGTPLVTAGAAITNSQIKFHPNSGGPINVAGTAYSEIWLAGNAATNTFTLTGDMSCTTLRLYGSGTDDNAIFDTSTSNYAVTCDELIIGSSTLDRYGTFRLNNSTVNIAGNVTINGPGASGTNEIDAAGSTINVGGDWTNNDTFTYGTSTVNFTGSGTISIDAASWTSVNKHFYNVSAAAAGQTTTVLATSGMVMENVFTLGTGTLAGGKIYLNKDGGTPLVTAGATLSNSLFRYQPSAGAVDVASTSYPDLSFSSKGAAITFSLLGNITCGKLQISGNSANKISILDTTTANYSISCNQMQIGNTTDTRYGKLVLNNSVVSVTGSVTIYPSDAGGTNEIDAGGATINVGGDWFNSDTFTYGTSTVNFTGTSAIDISDTPLSWYDNSKRFYDVTAAAGGQTTNAVRGMSIANVLTLGTGTVTGGELLLTKDGGTPLITSGATLSNYSVKYSPQTNPVNVASTSYPILWVSSSGPSITFTLLGDVSCDKLWLIGNYGKESVLDTANHSITCNQLNVGYASYPSRYGKLVLNNSTIDIGDLIIHPSDSGGVNQIEAGNGSLYVSGNWTNSDTFIAGSSSVILDGVNQVLDGSTTFFNLNKTVTAADTLYFTAGTTQTVTGNAILQGVSGQLLSLRSTASPTSWNFSLAAGAVKSISYVDVQDSDASGSDSSLIDINPSYSVDSGNNVSWFGNANITVVKSSAVISDPLNGTTNPKRIPGAVIEYSIVVTNTVGAQATNLTVTDSLTAESARLSFETDGYAVGKGIQVTAPNINGGAALNLTNVSDGDAGDYGATAVDTVTVGGIVLSAGDQATIKFRVVVQ
;
A
#
# COMPACT_ATOMS: atom_id res chain seq x y z
N MET A 1 -74.48 -13.68 -3.66
CA MET A 1 -75.79 -13.23 -3.12
C MET A 1 -76.88 -13.46 -4.19
N LYS A 2 -78.17 -13.37 -3.87
CA LYS A 2 -79.30 -13.64 -4.80
C LYS A 2 -80.13 -12.37 -5.06
N MET A 3 -81.06 -12.46 -6.01
CA MET A 3 -82.02 -11.43 -6.48
C MET A 3 -81.43 -10.43 -7.50
N ILE A 4 -81.95 -10.20 -8.71
CA ILE A 4 -83.29 -10.28 -9.37
C ILE A 4 -84.07 -8.95 -9.33
N SER A 5 -84.26 -8.36 -10.52
CA SER A 5 -85.57 -7.88 -10.99
C SER A 5 -85.70 -8.17 -12.50
N GLN A 6 -86.93 -8.26 -13.01
CA GLN A 6 -87.23 -8.59 -14.42
C GLN A 6 -87.97 -7.43 -15.09
N GLN A 7 -87.85 -7.33 -16.43
CA GLN A 7 -89.04 -7.31 -17.28
C GLN A 7 -88.83 -8.18 -18.53
N ARG A 8 -89.94 -8.49 -19.22
CA ARG A 8 -90.03 -9.44 -20.33
C ARG A 8 -90.72 -8.77 -21.52
N GLN A 9 -90.42 -9.18 -22.76
CA GLN A 9 -91.30 -10.10 -23.51
C GLN A 9 -90.83 -10.42 -24.95
N SER A 10 -90.69 -11.73 -25.20
CA SER A 10 -90.93 -12.48 -26.46
C SER A 10 -90.25 -12.13 -27.79
N PRO A 11 -89.87 -13.16 -28.59
CA PRO A 11 -89.20 -13.01 -29.89
C PRO A 11 -90.16 -13.15 -31.08
N LYS A 12 -89.63 -12.98 -32.30
CA LYS A 12 -90.13 -13.66 -33.52
C LYS A 12 -89.05 -13.78 -34.59
N THR A 13 -88.77 -15.01 -35.02
CA THR A 13 -88.16 -15.33 -36.32
C THR A 13 -89.21 -15.12 -37.42
N ALA A 14 -88.78 -14.65 -38.60
CA ALA A 14 -89.66 -14.50 -39.77
C ALA A 14 -88.90 -14.74 -41.08
N VAL A 15 -89.58 -15.37 -42.04
CA VAL A 15 -89.08 -15.69 -43.38
C VAL A 15 -89.66 -14.71 -44.40
N ASN A 16 -88.86 -14.26 -45.37
CA ASN A 16 -89.24 -13.92 -46.75
C ASN A 16 -87.97 -13.62 -47.57
N ARG A 17 -87.86 -13.71 -48.92
CA ARG A 17 -88.50 -14.43 -50.05
C ARG A 17 -88.51 -13.51 -51.30
N ARG A 18 -87.68 -13.83 -52.30
CA ARG A 18 -87.77 -13.42 -53.73
C ARG A 18 -87.43 -11.93 -54.00
N TRP A 19 -86.98 -11.50 -55.20
CA TRP A 19 -87.26 -12.02 -56.55
C TRP A 19 -86.07 -12.06 -57.56
N LYS A 20 -86.06 -13.14 -58.34
CA LYS A 20 -85.57 -13.36 -59.74
C LYS A 20 -84.58 -12.39 -60.42
N LYS A 21 -83.51 -12.98 -61.00
CA LYS A 21 -83.24 -12.96 -62.47
C LYS A 21 -82.30 -14.12 -62.88
N LYS A 22 -82.84 -15.13 -63.60
CA LYS A 22 -82.15 -16.14 -64.44
C LYS A 22 -83.21 -16.91 -65.24
N LEU A 23 -82.82 -17.56 -66.35
CA LEU A 23 -83.62 -17.90 -67.56
C LEU A 23 -83.95 -16.66 -68.43
N SER A 24 -83.91 -16.74 -69.78
CA SER A 24 -83.36 -17.80 -70.67
C SER A 24 -83.20 -17.27 -72.10
N ALA A 25 -82.23 -17.79 -72.86
CA ALA A 25 -82.06 -17.48 -74.29
C ALA A 25 -83.01 -18.32 -75.20
N ALA A 26 -83.14 -17.89 -76.46
CA ALA A 26 -84.10 -18.33 -77.49
C ALA A 26 -85.58 -18.02 -77.13
N LEU A 27 -86.40 -17.44 -78.04
CA LEU A 27 -86.47 -17.65 -79.49
C LEU A 27 -86.64 -16.33 -80.29
N LEU A 28 -86.55 -16.41 -81.63
CA LEU A 28 -86.57 -15.29 -82.57
C LEU A 28 -87.90 -14.51 -82.68
N GLY A 29 -87.77 -13.18 -82.80
CA GLY A 29 -88.32 -12.37 -83.89
C GLY A 29 -89.83 -12.14 -83.98
N GLY A 30 -90.29 -10.89 -83.80
CA GLY A 30 -91.71 -10.56 -83.97
C GLY A 30 -92.15 -9.11 -83.68
N LEU A 31 -91.54 -8.12 -84.33
CA LEU A 31 -92.11 -6.79 -84.62
C LEU A 31 -92.94 -6.10 -83.49
N LEU A 32 -92.29 -5.29 -82.66
CA LEU A 32 -92.94 -4.13 -82.03
C LEU A 32 -91.99 -2.93 -82.07
N LEU A 33 -92.33 -1.94 -82.90
CA LEU A 33 -91.57 -0.71 -83.10
C LEU A 33 -92.28 0.47 -82.42
N PHE A 34 -91.54 1.52 -82.08
CA PHE A 34 -92.05 2.77 -81.47
C PHE A 34 -92.63 2.68 -80.03
N MET A 35 -91.73 2.38 -79.08
CA MET A 35 -91.40 3.40 -78.08
C MET A 35 -89.88 3.59 -78.03
N ALA A 36 -89.33 4.16 -79.10
CA ALA A 36 -88.02 4.78 -79.02
C ALA A 36 -88.18 6.09 -78.24
N GLY A 37 -87.94 6.04 -76.92
CA GLY A 37 -87.24 7.15 -76.31
C GLY A 37 -85.87 7.20 -76.97
N GLU A 38 -85.43 8.37 -77.42
CA GLU A 38 -84.11 8.52 -77.99
C GLU A 38 -83.08 8.14 -76.92
N VAL A 39 -82.33 7.06 -77.16
CA VAL A 39 -81.07 6.83 -76.45
C VAL A 39 -80.14 7.91 -76.97
N CYS A 40 -80.17 9.07 -76.31
CA CYS A 40 -79.25 10.15 -76.59
C CYS A 40 -77.84 9.58 -76.43
N ALA A 41 -77.05 9.71 -77.50
CA ALA A 41 -75.73 9.12 -77.60
C ALA A 41 -74.68 10.23 -77.42
N ALA A 42 -73.84 10.11 -76.40
CA ALA A 42 -72.70 10.98 -76.21
C ALA A 42 -71.57 10.47 -77.11
N THR A 43 -71.16 11.27 -78.09
CA THR A 43 -69.83 11.09 -78.68
C THR A 43 -68.79 11.37 -77.61
N ILE A 44 -67.98 10.36 -77.28
CA ILE A 44 -66.87 10.48 -76.34
C ILE A 44 -65.54 10.30 -77.08
N THR A 45 -64.52 11.03 -76.65
CA THR A 45 -63.16 10.90 -77.17
C THR A 45 -62.22 10.51 -76.03
N LEU A 46 -61.62 9.33 -76.17
CA LEU A 46 -60.67 8.76 -75.23
C LEU A 46 -59.29 8.76 -75.89
N SER A 47 -58.33 9.45 -75.28
CA SER A 47 -57.01 9.67 -75.83
C SER A 47 -55.94 9.61 -74.73
N GLY A 48 -54.72 9.28 -75.16
CA GLY A 48 -53.60 9.06 -74.27
C GLY A 48 -52.31 8.85 -75.06
N ILE A 49 -51.26 8.42 -74.35
CA ILE A 49 -49.95 8.13 -74.92
C ILE A 49 -49.53 6.73 -74.45
N LEU A 50 -49.04 5.90 -75.37
CA LEU A 50 -48.39 4.63 -75.04
C LEU A 50 -46.89 4.87 -74.79
N TYR A 51 -46.36 4.33 -73.69
CA TYR A 51 -44.95 4.41 -73.33
C TYR A 51 -44.30 3.02 -73.18
N SER A 52 -43.00 2.92 -73.43
CA SER A 52 -42.20 1.70 -73.14
C SER A 52 -41.77 1.58 -71.67
N ASP A 53 -42.09 2.58 -70.85
CA ASP A 53 -41.75 2.71 -69.45
C ASP A 53 -42.87 3.48 -68.72
N ALA A 54 -42.65 3.86 -67.46
CA ALA A 54 -43.61 4.61 -66.64
C ALA A 54 -43.68 6.10 -67.02
N GLY A 55 -44.16 6.39 -68.24
CA GLY A 55 -44.54 7.74 -68.68
C GLY A 55 -43.42 8.64 -69.22
N VAL A 56 -42.28 8.08 -69.64
CA VAL A 56 -41.11 8.85 -70.10
C VAL A 56 -40.82 8.69 -71.60
N THR A 57 -40.79 7.45 -72.11
CA THR A 57 -40.40 7.13 -73.50
C THR A 57 -41.59 6.65 -74.32
N PRO A 58 -42.15 7.46 -75.26
CA PRO A 58 -43.32 7.06 -76.03
C PRO A 58 -43.03 5.99 -77.09
N LEU A 59 -44.04 5.19 -77.45
CA LEU A 59 -43.98 4.12 -78.45
C LEU A 59 -44.91 4.39 -79.64
N SER A 60 -44.32 4.51 -80.83
CA SER A 60 -45.02 4.70 -82.10
C SER A 60 -45.32 3.39 -82.84
N GLY A 61 -46.40 3.34 -83.63
CA GLY A 61 -46.73 2.25 -84.53
C GLY A 61 -47.41 1.04 -83.87
N GLN A 62 -47.87 1.17 -82.63
CA GLN A 62 -48.57 0.13 -81.88
C GLN A 62 -50.08 0.32 -81.99
N THR A 63 -50.84 -0.77 -82.20
CA THR A 63 -52.31 -0.72 -82.15
C THR A 63 -52.77 -0.61 -80.69
N VAL A 64 -53.64 0.34 -80.40
CA VAL A 64 -54.41 0.41 -79.14
C VAL A 64 -55.86 0.08 -79.45
N ARG A 65 -56.51 -0.78 -78.64
CA ARG A 65 -57.95 -1.08 -78.70
C ARG A 65 -58.66 -0.52 -77.47
N LEU A 66 -59.88 -0.04 -77.67
CA LEU A 66 -60.85 0.32 -76.63
C LEU A 66 -61.93 -0.77 -76.51
N LEU A 67 -62.20 -1.21 -75.28
CA LEU A 67 -63.43 -1.89 -74.91
C LEU A 67 -64.28 -1.01 -73.98
N ILE A 68 -65.60 -1.17 -74.05
CA ILE A 68 -66.59 -0.62 -73.13
C ILE A 68 -67.58 -1.74 -72.77
N ASP A 69 -67.79 -2.02 -71.48
CA ASP A 69 -68.64 -3.14 -71.00
C ASP A 69 -68.32 -4.49 -71.72
N GLY A 70 -67.03 -4.76 -71.93
CA GLY A 70 -66.51 -5.93 -72.66
C GLY A 70 -66.75 -5.95 -74.18
N ALA A 71 -67.44 -4.96 -74.75
CA ALA A 71 -67.64 -4.79 -76.19
C ALA A 71 -66.49 -3.98 -76.83
N SER A 72 -66.04 -4.36 -78.02
CA SER A 72 -64.91 -3.69 -78.71
C SER A 72 -65.37 -2.50 -79.55
N GLU A 73 -65.12 -1.29 -79.05
CA GLU A 73 -65.65 -0.04 -79.61
C GLU A 73 -64.72 0.67 -80.61
N GLY A 74 -63.42 0.36 -80.63
CA GLY A 74 -62.53 0.94 -81.64
C GLY A 74 -61.05 0.60 -81.48
N THR A 75 -60.26 0.98 -82.47
CA THR A 75 -58.80 0.87 -82.47
C THR A 75 -58.16 2.08 -83.12
N ASP A 76 -56.99 2.49 -82.63
CA ASP A 76 -56.12 3.49 -83.27
C ASP A 76 -54.65 2.99 -83.27
N ILE A 77 -53.77 3.64 -84.02
CA ILE A 77 -52.34 3.28 -84.12
C ILE A 77 -51.49 4.46 -83.65
N THR A 78 -50.60 4.22 -82.69
CA THR A 78 -49.86 5.29 -82.01
C THR A 78 -48.96 6.09 -82.94
N ASP A 79 -49.00 7.41 -82.83
CA ASP A 79 -48.22 8.32 -83.69
C ASP A 79 -46.72 8.35 -83.32
N ALA A 80 -45.93 9.19 -84.02
CA ALA A 80 -44.50 9.34 -83.78
C ALA A 80 -44.13 9.92 -82.38
N SER A 81 -45.10 10.42 -81.62
CA SER A 81 -45.00 10.86 -80.22
C SER A 81 -45.74 9.92 -79.26
N GLY A 82 -46.20 8.76 -79.72
CA GLY A 82 -46.93 7.74 -78.97
C GLY A 82 -48.40 8.05 -78.72
N ASN A 83 -48.96 9.15 -79.24
CA ASN A 83 -50.35 9.53 -79.03
C ASN A 83 -51.32 8.53 -79.71
N TYR A 84 -52.47 8.30 -79.10
CA TYR A 84 -53.63 7.68 -79.75
C TYR A 84 -54.94 8.39 -79.33
N SER A 85 -55.98 8.29 -80.16
CA SER A 85 -57.29 8.93 -79.92
C SER A 85 -58.44 8.12 -80.53
N ILE A 86 -59.17 7.38 -79.71
CA ILE A 86 -60.35 6.60 -80.11
C ILE A 86 -61.63 7.39 -79.77
N THR A 87 -62.53 7.54 -80.75
CA THR A 87 -63.82 8.20 -80.57
C THR A 87 -64.96 7.22 -80.86
N THR A 88 -65.87 7.05 -79.91
CA THR A 88 -67.08 6.20 -80.03
C THR A 88 -68.30 6.90 -79.42
N THR A 89 -69.44 6.22 -79.35
CA THR A 89 -70.69 6.72 -78.78
C THR A 89 -71.18 5.87 -77.60
N VAL A 90 -71.38 6.49 -76.44
CA VAL A 90 -71.98 5.86 -75.25
C VAL A 90 -73.37 6.44 -74.95
N VAL A 91 -74.10 5.82 -74.02
CA VAL A 91 -75.40 6.31 -73.56
C VAL A 91 -75.21 7.59 -72.73
N THR A 92 -75.85 8.71 -73.09
CA THR A 92 -75.88 9.90 -72.23
C THR A 92 -76.68 9.61 -70.97
N GLY A 93 -76.24 10.12 -69.83
CA GLY A 93 -77.00 9.97 -68.58
C GLY A 93 -76.64 8.70 -67.81
N ASP A 94 -75.75 7.86 -68.36
CA ASP A 94 -75.18 6.75 -67.60
C ASP A 94 -74.05 7.24 -66.71
N ALA A 95 -74.12 6.89 -65.42
CA ALA A 95 -73.23 7.36 -64.38
C ALA A 95 -72.11 6.34 -64.06
N TYR A 96 -72.09 5.21 -64.77
CA TYR A 96 -71.13 4.12 -64.58
C TYR A 96 -70.87 3.45 -65.93
N ILE A 97 -69.69 3.67 -66.51
CA ILE A 97 -69.28 3.07 -67.79
C ILE A 97 -67.88 2.48 -67.61
N PRO A 98 -67.72 1.14 -67.49
CA PRO A 98 -66.42 0.51 -67.37
C PRO A 98 -65.69 0.51 -68.71
N LEU A 99 -64.47 1.06 -68.70
CA LEU A 99 -63.59 1.25 -69.85
C LEU A 99 -62.31 0.43 -69.70
N LEU A 100 -61.84 -0.15 -70.81
CA LEU A 100 -60.54 -0.79 -70.89
C LEU A 100 -59.85 -0.39 -72.20
N VAL A 101 -58.63 0.15 -72.10
CA VAL A 101 -57.73 0.32 -73.24
C VAL A 101 -56.49 -0.57 -73.11
N PHE A 102 -56.06 -1.17 -74.22
CA PHE A 102 -54.90 -2.08 -74.21
C PHE A 102 -54.18 -2.13 -75.56
N VAL A 103 -52.93 -2.59 -75.56
CA VAL A 103 -52.12 -2.78 -76.78
C VAL A 103 -52.55 -4.06 -77.50
N ASP A 104 -53.17 -3.92 -78.66
CA ASP A 104 -53.78 -5.02 -79.41
C ASP A 104 -52.84 -5.61 -80.47
N GLY A 105 -51.94 -6.46 -79.98
CA GLY A 105 -51.00 -7.23 -80.81
C GLY A 105 -49.63 -6.56 -80.98
N GLY A 106 -48.61 -7.40 -81.10
CA GLY A 106 -47.20 -7.01 -81.15
C GLY A 106 -46.38 -7.74 -80.09
N SER A 107 -45.19 -7.23 -79.79
CA SER A 107 -44.33 -7.72 -78.70
C SER A 107 -44.39 -6.84 -77.44
N VAL A 108 -45.13 -5.72 -77.49
CA VAL A 108 -45.41 -4.85 -76.35
C VAL A 108 -46.83 -5.14 -75.88
N VAL A 109 -47.01 -5.25 -74.57
CA VAL A 109 -48.30 -5.42 -73.90
C VAL A 109 -48.44 -4.38 -72.79
N GLY A 110 -49.66 -3.96 -72.52
CA GLY A 110 -49.96 -2.91 -71.55
C GLY A 110 -51.46 -2.66 -71.52
N THR A 111 -51.99 -2.36 -70.33
CA THR A 111 -53.43 -2.36 -70.05
C THR A 111 -53.78 -1.19 -69.14
N THR A 112 -54.91 -0.54 -69.37
CA THR A 112 -55.43 0.53 -68.50
C THR A 112 -56.92 0.40 -68.36
N VAL A 113 -57.39 0.27 -67.12
CA VAL A 113 -58.81 0.12 -66.76
C VAL A 113 -59.25 1.35 -65.98
N THR A 114 -60.45 1.83 -66.30
CA THR A 114 -61.13 2.86 -65.53
C THR A 114 -62.65 2.74 -65.62
N VAL A 115 -63.37 3.55 -64.86
CA VAL A 115 -64.80 3.79 -65.02
C VAL A 115 -64.99 5.28 -65.28
N MET A 116 -65.85 5.62 -66.24
CA MET A 116 -66.24 7.00 -66.53
C MET A 116 -67.73 7.25 -66.24
N ASP A 117 -68.07 8.50 -65.93
CA ASP A 117 -69.44 8.99 -65.79
C ASP A 117 -69.78 9.95 -66.94
N SER A 118 -70.72 9.56 -67.81
CA SER A 118 -71.14 10.36 -68.98
C SER A 118 -71.90 11.63 -68.61
N THR A 119 -72.27 11.80 -67.34
CA THR A 119 -72.95 12.99 -66.82
C THR A 119 -71.99 14.07 -66.35
N SER A 120 -70.75 13.72 -66.03
CA SER A 120 -69.69 14.66 -65.62
C SER A 120 -68.56 14.85 -66.64
N THR A 121 -68.25 13.85 -67.49
CA THR A 121 -67.28 14.02 -68.59
C THR A 121 -67.66 13.29 -69.89
N THR A 122 -67.21 13.84 -71.02
CA THR A 122 -67.24 13.21 -72.35
C THR A 122 -65.87 13.10 -73.00
N ILE A 123 -64.80 13.51 -72.31
CA ILE A 123 -63.42 13.47 -72.80
C ILE A 123 -62.50 12.99 -71.68
N ILE A 124 -61.63 12.03 -72.01
CA ILE A 124 -60.45 11.67 -71.20
C ILE A 124 -59.25 11.77 -72.14
N ASN A 125 -58.22 12.54 -71.77
CA ASN A 125 -57.09 12.88 -72.64
C ASN A 125 -55.71 12.55 -72.06
N ASP A 126 -55.68 11.90 -70.92
CA ASP A 126 -54.51 11.45 -70.16
C ASP A 126 -54.61 9.93 -69.84
N LEU A 127 -55.37 9.17 -70.65
CA LEU A 127 -55.56 7.72 -70.50
C LEU A 127 -54.32 6.97 -71.00
N HIS A 128 -53.17 7.24 -70.36
CA HIS A 128 -51.87 6.71 -70.75
C HIS A 128 -51.77 5.20 -70.49
N ILE A 129 -51.08 4.49 -71.39
CA ILE A 129 -50.76 3.07 -71.25
C ILE A 129 -49.23 2.94 -71.09
N PHE A 130 -48.77 2.16 -70.13
CA PHE A 130 -47.35 1.83 -69.96
C PHE A 130 -47.11 0.35 -70.29
N ALA A 131 -46.01 0.04 -70.98
CA ALA A 131 -45.59 -1.33 -71.25
C ALA A 131 -45.38 -2.13 -69.94
N ASP A 132 -45.80 -3.39 -69.91
CA ASP A 132 -45.78 -4.27 -68.73
C ASP A 132 -46.48 -3.68 -67.48
N HIS A 133 -47.52 -2.85 -67.66
CA HIS A 133 -48.36 -2.37 -66.56
C HIS A 133 -49.84 -2.72 -66.77
N LEU A 134 -50.52 -3.07 -65.68
CA LEU A 134 -51.95 -2.89 -65.50
C LEU A 134 -52.18 -1.62 -64.69
N ILE A 135 -52.57 -0.56 -65.38
CA ILE A 135 -52.89 0.74 -64.78
C ILE A 135 -54.36 0.72 -64.32
N LEU A 136 -54.57 0.99 -63.05
CA LEU A 136 -55.88 1.23 -62.45
C LEU A 136 -56.02 2.72 -62.11
N ARG A 137 -57.10 3.33 -62.60
CA ARG A 137 -57.51 4.70 -62.29
C ARG A 137 -59.04 4.80 -62.25
N GLN A 138 -59.57 5.85 -61.65
CA GLN A 138 -61.01 6.15 -61.64
C GLN A 138 -61.24 7.54 -62.21
N ASP A 139 -62.07 7.66 -63.24
CA ASP A 139 -62.42 8.93 -63.89
C ASP A 139 -63.90 9.31 -63.64
N GLU A 140 -64.57 8.57 -62.76
CA GLU A 140 -65.87 8.90 -62.15
C GLU A 140 -65.71 9.58 -60.77
N GLY A 141 -66.72 10.37 -60.38
CA GLY A 141 -66.71 11.20 -59.18
C GLY A 141 -67.51 10.67 -58.00
N GLY A 142 -67.32 9.39 -57.59
CA GLY A 142 -68.10 8.84 -56.48
C GLY A 142 -67.53 7.61 -55.76
N THR A 143 -66.95 6.65 -56.48
CA THR A 143 -66.64 5.32 -55.95
C THR A 143 -65.20 4.88 -56.26
N PRO A 144 -64.47 4.27 -55.31
CA PRO A 144 -63.19 3.64 -55.60
C PRO A 144 -63.37 2.41 -56.49
N LEU A 145 -62.57 2.31 -57.56
CA LEU A 145 -62.59 1.19 -58.52
C LEU A 145 -62.47 -0.17 -57.82
N ASP A 146 -63.24 -1.18 -58.23
CA ASP A 146 -63.19 -2.55 -57.69
C ASP A 146 -62.93 -3.67 -58.74
N ASN A 147 -62.79 -4.92 -58.29
CA ASN A 147 -62.51 -6.05 -59.19
C ASN A 147 -63.74 -6.46 -60.04
N GLY A 148 -64.95 -6.08 -59.64
CA GLY A 148 -66.15 -6.19 -60.45
C GLY A 148 -66.12 -5.23 -61.62
N ASP A 149 -65.72 -3.97 -61.40
CA ASP A 149 -65.52 -2.97 -62.46
C ASP A 149 -64.50 -3.46 -63.49
N ILE A 150 -63.37 -3.96 -63.00
CA ILE A 150 -62.31 -4.55 -63.81
C ILE A 150 -62.82 -5.76 -64.61
N SER A 151 -63.70 -6.59 -64.03
CA SER A 151 -64.34 -7.72 -64.71
C SER A 151 -65.47 -7.34 -65.68
N ASN A 152 -66.04 -6.13 -65.57
CA ASN A 152 -67.03 -5.62 -66.53
C ASN A 152 -66.34 -4.98 -67.74
N ALA A 153 -65.15 -4.41 -67.55
CA ALA A 153 -64.40 -3.72 -68.62
C ALA A 153 -63.91 -4.68 -69.73
N ASP A 154 -63.56 -5.93 -69.42
CA ASP A 154 -63.25 -6.99 -70.39
C ASP A 154 -64.43 -7.96 -70.61
N GLY A 155 -65.17 -8.32 -69.54
CA GLY A 155 -66.40 -9.11 -69.58
C GLY A 155 -66.21 -10.57 -70.04
N TYR A 156 -66.12 -10.77 -71.36
CA TYR A 156 -65.77 -12.05 -71.99
C TYR A 156 -64.73 -11.90 -73.12
N TYR A 157 -64.17 -10.71 -73.30
CA TYR A 157 -63.13 -10.46 -74.29
C TYR A 157 -61.80 -11.07 -73.82
N SER A 158 -60.99 -11.58 -74.74
CA SER A 158 -59.71 -12.22 -74.39
C SER A 158 -58.64 -11.86 -75.41
N ASN A 159 -57.51 -11.34 -74.93
CA ASN A 159 -56.37 -10.91 -75.73
C ASN A 159 -55.09 -10.94 -74.87
N ALA A 160 -53.93 -11.20 -75.48
CA ALA A 160 -52.65 -11.20 -74.77
C ALA A 160 -52.22 -9.81 -74.24
N GLY A 161 -52.78 -8.72 -74.80
CA GLY A 161 -52.58 -7.36 -74.31
C GLY A 161 -53.43 -6.99 -73.08
N ILE A 162 -54.39 -7.84 -72.68
CA ILE A 162 -55.16 -7.67 -71.44
C ILE A 162 -54.41 -8.40 -70.32
N LEU A 163 -53.73 -7.64 -69.46
CA LEU A 163 -52.80 -8.16 -68.46
C LEU A 163 -53.48 -8.55 -67.14
N TYR A 164 -54.73 -9.03 -67.19
CA TYR A 164 -55.45 -9.51 -66.02
C TYR A 164 -56.46 -10.61 -66.32
N SER A 165 -56.99 -11.20 -65.24
CA SER A 165 -58.20 -11.99 -65.21
C SER A 165 -58.87 -11.86 -63.84
N VAL A 166 -60.21 -11.89 -63.77
CA VAL A 166 -60.95 -11.84 -62.50
C VAL A 166 -61.64 -13.17 -62.21
N GLY A 167 -61.20 -13.84 -61.15
CA GLY A 167 -61.72 -15.09 -60.64
C GLY A 167 -62.90 -14.89 -59.68
N GLY A 168 -64.07 -14.53 -60.19
CA GLY A 168 -65.29 -14.32 -59.40
C GLY A 168 -65.30 -12.97 -58.65
N SER A 169 -64.33 -12.76 -57.76
CA SER A 169 -64.02 -11.44 -57.18
C SER A 169 -62.51 -11.23 -56.97
N ASP A 170 -61.68 -12.25 -57.17
CA ASP A 170 -60.23 -12.18 -56.95
C ASP A 170 -59.51 -11.79 -58.26
N LEU A 171 -58.70 -10.73 -58.23
CA LEU A 171 -57.91 -10.25 -59.37
C LEU A 171 -56.61 -11.04 -59.48
N SER A 172 -56.26 -11.47 -60.69
CA SER A 172 -54.95 -12.06 -61.02
C SER A 172 -54.33 -11.33 -62.21
N VAL A 173 -53.24 -10.60 -61.96
CA VAL A 173 -52.47 -9.87 -62.97
C VAL A 173 -51.55 -10.83 -63.73
N LEU A 174 -51.45 -10.65 -65.05
CA LEU A 174 -50.82 -11.58 -65.98
C LEU A 174 -49.51 -11.03 -66.55
N GLY A 175 -48.54 -11.91 -66.80
CA GLY A 175 -47.19 -11.56 -67.30
C GLY A 175 -46.17 -11.44 -66.15
N ALA A 176 -44.99 -12.04 -66.27
CA ALA A 176 -44.07 -12.22 -65.14
C ALA A 176 -43.43 -10.93 -64.59
N ASN A 177 -43.33 -9.89 -65.43
CA ASN A 177 -42.75 -8.59 -65.06
C ASN A 177 -43.85 -7.54 -64.75
N THR A 178 -45.13 -7.92 -64.87
CA THR A 178 -46.22 -6.93 -64.94
C THR A 178 -46.43 -6.23 -63.59
N LYS A 179 -46.52 -4.91 -63.63
CA LYS A 179 -46.86 -4.06 -62.48
C LYS A 179 -48.37 -3.80 -62.41
N LEU A 180 -48.96 -4.10 -61.25
CA LEU A 180 -50.24 -3.50 -60.86
C LEU A 180 -49.97 -2.07 -60.37
N TYR A 181 -50.44 -1.07 -61.11
CA TYR A 181 -50.12 0.34 -60.89
C TYR A 181 -51.39 1.15 -60.60
N ILE A 182 -51.52 1.64 -59.37
CA ILE A 182 -52.61 2.56 -58.99
C ILE A 182 -52.12 3.98 -59.25
N ALA A 183 -52.71 4.64 -60.24
CA ALA A 183 -52.28 5.96 -60.72
C ALA A 183 -52.50 7.07 -59.66
N SER A 184 -51.65 8.09 -59.69
CA SER A 184 -51.69 9.16 -58.68
C SER A 184 -52.97 9.98 -58.74
N GLY A 185 -53.57 10.26 -57.59
CA GLY A 185 -54.87 10.95 -57.48
C GLY A 185 -56.10 10.06 -57.60
N HIS A 186 -55.95 8.79 -58.00
CA HIS A 186 -57.05 7.83 -58.11
C HIS A 186 -57.02 6.80 -56.97
N GLU A 187 -58.10 6.02 -56.82
CA GLU A 187 -58.27 5.06 -55.74
C GLU A 187 -58.59 3.65 -56.27
N TYR A 188 -58.38 2.62 -55.44
CA TYR A 188 -58.69 1.23 -55.76
C TYR A 188 -59.05 0.45 -54.49
N ARG A 189 -60.08 -0.39 -54.59
CA ARG A 189 -60.73 -1.13 -53.50
C ARG A 189 -61.15 -2.50 -54.06
N PRO A 190 -60.31 -3.55 -54.02
CA PRO A 190 -60.52 -4.75 -54.84
C PRO A 190 -61.84 -5.51 -54.60
N MET A 191 -62.38 -5.48 -53.38
CA MET A 191 -63.53 -6.30 -52.94
C MET A 191 -63.34 -7.84 -53.03
N GLY A 192 -62.16 -8.30 -53.45
CA GLY A 192 -61.64 -9.66 -53.33
C GLY A 192 -60.13 -9.67 -53.15
N ASN A 193 -59.49 -10.83 -53.21
CA ASN A 193 -58.03 -10.95 -53.14
C ASN A 193 -57.37 -10.42 -54.42
N VAL A 194 -56.07 -10.13 -54.34
CA VAL A 194 -55.25 -9.66 -55.47
C VAL A 194 -53.98 -10.49 -55.54
N THR A 195 -53.71 -11.08 -56.71
CA THR A 195 -52.41 -11.69 -57.02
C THR A 195 -51.74 -10.89 -58.12
N THR A 196 -50.53 -10.39 -57.85
CA THR A 196 -49.76 -9.57 -58.81
C THR A 196 -48.27 -9.94 -58.82
N PRO A 197 -47.58 -9.84 -59.97
CA PRO A 197 -46.13 -9.99 -60.00
C PRO A 197 -45.45 -8.86 -59.22
N HIS A 198 -45.68 -7.60 -59.61
CA HIS A 198 -45.20 -6.41 -58.89
C HIS A 198 -46.38 -5.49 -58.52
N MET A 199 -46.23 -4.68 -57.48
CA MET A 199 -47.20 -3.68 -57.03
C MET A 199 -46.56 -2.29 -57.01
N GLN A 200 -47.25 -1.28 -57.54
CA GLN A 200 -46.88 0.14 -57.44
C GLN A 200 -48.10 1.00 -57.11
N ILE A 201 -47.97 1.87 -56.09
CA ILE A 201 -49.07 2.69 -55.57
C ILE A 201 -48.64 4.16 -55.56
N GLU A 202 -49.17 4.93 -56.51
CA GLU A 202 -49.04 6.38 -56.57
C GLU A 202 -50.34 7.09 -56.10
N GLY A 203 -51.48 6.39 -56.20
CA GLY A 203 -52.80 6.79 -55.68
C GLY A 203 -53.11 6.20 -54.29
N THR A 204 -54.36 5.81 -54.04
CA THR A 204 -54.83 5.24 -52.76
C THR A 204 -55.34 3.81 -52.90
N LEU A 205 -54.79 2.86 -52.13
CA LEU A 205 -55.29 1.49 -52.02
C LEU A 205 -56.07 1.28 -50.72
N TYR A 206 -57.32 0.83 -50.83
CA TYR A 206 -58.15 0.37 -49.71
C TYR A 206 -58.14 -1.17 -49.61
N ALA A 207 -57.24 -1.70 -48.78
CA ALA A 207 -56.98 -3.13 -48.67
C ALA A 207 -58.04 -3.92 -47.86
N GLU A 208 -58.81 -3.22 -47.01
CA GLU A 208 -59.87 -3.77 -46.16
C GLU A 208 -59.46 -5.07 -45.44
N THR A 209 -60.02 -6.23 -45.80
CA THR A 209 -59.73 -7.53 -45.16
C THR A 209 -59.05 -8.53 -46.12
N TYR A 210 -58.60 -8.08 -47.28
CA TYR A 210 -58.23 -8.97 -48.39
C TYR A 210 -56.75 -9.38 -48.37
N THR A 211 -56.40 -10.41 -49.14
CA THR A 211 -55.02 -10.87 -49.29
C THR A 211 -54.41 -10.35 -50.59
N PHE A 212 -53.19 -9.81 -50.50
CA PHE A 212 -52.40 -9.33 -51.62
C PHE A 212 -51.17 -10.23 -51.77
N THR A 213 -51.21 -11.16 -52.72
CA THR A 213 -50.10 -12.07 -53.01
C THR A 213 -49.19 -11.46 -54.07
N VAL A 214 -47.92 -11.27 -53.72
CA VAL A 214 -46.93 -10.53 -54.51
C VAL A 214 -45.70 -11.41 -54.73
N SER A 215 -45.21 -11.55 -55.97
CA SER A 215 -44.03 -12.38 -56.25
C SER A 215 -42.73 -11.59 -56.49
N GLY A 216 -42.84 -10.27 -56.64
CA GLY A 216 -41.75 -9.33 -56.87
C GLY A 216 -41.84 -8.11 -55.95
N ASP A 217 -41.65 -6.91 -56.51
CA ASP A 217 -41.55 -5.67 -55.74
C ASP A 217 -42.90 -5.11 -55.28
N TRP A 218 -42.87 -4.35 -54.19
CA TRP A 218 -43.99 -3.53 -53.69
C TRP A 218 -43.49 -2.12 -53.42
N ASP A 219 -43.90 -1.17 -54.27
CA ASP A 219 -43.63 0.24 -54.08
C ASP A 219 -44.91 0.98 -53.68
N HIS A 220 -44.87 1.67 -52.54
CA HIS A 220 -45.86 2.71 -52.22
C HIS A 220 -45.18 3.95 -51.65
N SER A 221 -44.00 4.26 -52.20
CA SER A 221 -43.18 5.42 -51.85
C SER A 221 -43.98 6.71 -51.86
N ASN A 222 -44.82 6.91 -52.89
CA ASN A 222 -45.55 8.15 -53.11
C ASN A 222 -47.01 8.06 -52.66
N GLY A 223 -47.74 7.01 -53.06
CA GLY A 223 -49.17 6.83 -52.74
C GLY A 223 -49.48 6.39 -51.30
N THR A 224 -50.74 6.04 -51.06
CA THR A 224 -51.31 5.69 -49.75
C THR A 224 -51.79 4.26 -49.71
N PHE A 225 -51.37 3.50 -48.69
CA PHE A 225 -51.85 2.13 -48.43
C PHE A 225 -52.73 2.12 -47.16
N SER A 226 -54.05 2.08 -47.35
CA SER A 226 -55.03 1.92 -46.27
C SER A 226 -55.21 0.43 -45.97
N TYR A 227 -54.36 -0.07 -45.09
CA TYR A 227 -54.13 -1.50 -44.83
C TYR A 227 -55.28 -2.27 -44.15
N GLY A 228 -56.26 -1.58 -43.54
CA GLY A 228 -57.41 -2.22 -42.86
C GLY A 228 -57.01 -3.30 -41.84
N THR A 229 -57.41 -4.55 -42.09
CA THR A 229 -56.89 -5.77 -41.45
C THR A 229 -56.40 -6.77 -42.49
N SER A 230 -55.79 -6.29 -43.57
CA SER A 230 -55.35 -7.08 -44.73
C SER A 230 -54.17 -8.00 -44.43
N THR A 231 -53.84 -8.87 -45.39
CA THR A 231 -52.57 -9.62 -45.39
C THR A 231 -51.83 -9.39 -46.70
N VAL A 232 -50.55 -9.03 -46.63
CA VAL A 232 -49.67 -8.97 -47.81
C VAL A 232 -48.70 -10.15 -47.76
N ASP A 233 -48.65 -10.95 -48.83
CA ASP A 233 -47.90 -12.19 -48.91
C ASP A 233 -46.80 -12.10 -49.97
N PHE A 234 -45.56 -11.84 -49.52
CA PHE A 234 -44.37 -11.77 -50.35
C PHE A 234 -43.87 -13.18 -50.68
N SER A 235 -44.62 -13.80 -51.60
CA SER A 235 -44.47 -15.18 -52.09
C SER A 235 -43.19 -15.44 -52.91
N GLY A 236 -42.54 -14.39 -53.40
CA GLY A 236 -41.34 -14.46 -54.25
C GLY A 236 -40.21 -13.52 -53.78
N THR A 237 -39.27 -13.23 -54.68
CA THR A 237 -38.10 -12.38 -54.39
C THR A 237 -38.31 -10.98 -54.97
N GLY A 238 -38.21 -9.97 -54.11
CA GLY A 238 -38.44 -8.58 -54.50
C GLY A 238 -38.20 -7.57 -53.37
N THR A 239 -38.42 -6.30 -53.68
CA THR A 239 -38.10 -5.14 -52.84
C THR A 239 -39.36 -4.42 -52.37
N ILE A 240 -39.42 -4.11 -51.08
CA ILE A 240 -40.43 -3.23 -50.48
C ILE A 240 -39.85 -1.82 -50.39
N SER A 241 -40.46 -0.87 -51.09
CA SER A 241 -40.08 0.54 -51.15
C SER A 241 -41.17 1.43 -50.55
N ILE A 242 -40.82 2.21 -49.51
CA ILE A 242 -41.72 3.16 -48.84
C ILE A 242 -40.93 4.42 -48.44
N THR A 243 -41.46 5.62 -48.67
CA THR A 243 -40.86 6.87 -48.17
C THR A 243 -41.68 7.47 -47.04
N GLY A 244 -41.04 8.33 -46.24
CA GLY A 244 -41.61 8.86 -45.00
C GLY A 244 -41.31 7.98 -43.80
N ALA A 245 -42.12 8.10 -42.75
CA ALA A 245 -41.91 7.37 -41.50
C ALA A 245 -42.68 6.05 -41.47
N TRP A 246 -42.08 5.00 -40.90
CA TRP A 246 -42.66 3.65 -40.81
C TRP A 246 -44.04 3.59 -40.12
N TRP A 247 -44.36 4.55 -39.24
CA TRP A 247 -45.68 4.66 -38.59
C TRP A 247 -46.75 5.35 -39.46
N THR A 248 -46.36 6.04 -40.55
CA THR A 248 -47.30 6.67 -41.49
C THR A 248 -47.71 5.76 -42.64
N LYS A 249 -46.97 4.67 -42.88
CA LYS A 249 -47.19 3.69 -43.95
C LYS A 249 -46.97 2.23 -43.47
N PRO A 250 -47.77 1.72 -42.50
CA PRO A 250 -47.61 0.36 -41.98
C PRO A 250 -48.51 -0.66 -42.69
N PHE A 251 -48.23 -1.93 -42.45
CA PHE A 251 -49.04 -3.10 -42.84
C PHE A 251 -49.79 -3.67 -41.61
N TYR A 252 -50.82 -4.51 -41.83
CA TYR A 252 -51.48 -5.25 -40.75
C TYR A 252 -50.81 -6.61 -40.51
N ASN A 253 -51.05 -7.58 -41.40
CA ASN A 253 -50.29 -8.82 -41.48
C ASN A 253 -49.33 -8.77 -42.67
N VAL A 254 -48.13 -9.34 -42.49
CA VAL A 254 -47.18 -9.57 -43.57
C VAL A 254 -46.69 -11.01 -43.50
N ASN A 255 -46.78 -11.74 -44.62
CA ASN A 255 -46.01 -12.97 -44.82
C ASN A 255 -44.81 -12.61 -45.72
N ALA A 256 -43.62 -13.07 -45.35
CA ALA A 256 -42.38 -12.75 -46.07
C ALA A 256 -41.34 -13.89 -45.94
N ALA A 257 -40.22 -13.76 -46.65
CA ALA A 257 -39.13 -14.73 -46.66
C ALA A 257 -39.65 -16.16 -46.99
N ALA A 258 -40.45 -16.28 -48.06
CA ALA A 258 -40.92 -17.57 -48.58
C ALA A 258 -39.74 -18.51 -48.90
N ALA A 259 -39.98 -19.82 -48.95
CA ALA A 259 -38.92 -20.82 -49.04
C ALA A 259 -38.01 -20.61 -50.26
N GLY A 260 -36.72 -20.33 -50.02
CA GLY A 260 -35.73 -20.04 -51.06
C GLY A 260 -35.81 -18.62 -51.68
N GLN A 261 -36.68 -17.74 -51.16
CA GLN A 261 -36.89 -16.38 -51.66
C GLN A 261 -36.27 -15.33 -50.73
N THR A 262 -36.03 -14.12 -51.25
CA THR A 262 -35.56 -12.98 -50.45
C THR A 262 -36.54 -11.81 -50.52
N THR A 263 -37.13 -11.45 -49.38
CA THR A 263 -37.89 -10.21 -49.23
C THR A 263 -36.93 -9.12 -48.74
N THR A 264 -36.69 -8.11 -49.57
CA THR A 264 -35.78 -7.00 -49.24
C THR A 264 -36.58 -5.76 -48.88
N ILE A 265 -36.32 -5.13 -47.74
CA ILE A 265 -36.78 -3.77 -47.46
C ILE A 265 -35.69 -2.83 -47.99
N LEU A 266 -36.04 -1.81 -48.77
CA LEU A 266 -35.01 -0.94 -49.38
C LEU A 266 -34.11 -0.28 -48.32
N ALA A 267 -32.80 -0.24 -48.58
CA ALA A 267 -31.81 0.20 -47.60
C ALA A 267 -32.05 1.67 -47.17
N GLY A 268 -31.96 1.92 -45.87
CA GLY A 268 -32.26 3.24 -45.26
C GLY A 268 -33.75 3.54 -45.08
N GLN A 269 -34.65 2.69 -45.58
CA GLN A 269 -36.10 2.76 -45.31
C GLN A 269 -36.48 1.76 -44.20
N GLY A 270 -37.76 1.70 -43.84
CA GLY A 270 -38.26 0.70 -42.90
C GLY A 270 -39.77 0.62 -42.83
N ILE A 271 -40.29 -0.58 -42.57
CA ILE A 271 -41.73 -0.87 -42.53
C ILE A 271 -42.27 -0.88 -41.09
N GLY A 272 -43.56 -0.61 -40.94
CA GLY A 272 -44.34 -0.92 -39.74
C GLY A 272 -45.23 -2.14 -39.98
N VAL A 273 -45.40 -3.00 -38.97
CA VAL A 273 -46.36 -4.13 -38.98
C VAL A 273 -47.16 -4.07 -37.68
N THR A 274 -48.47 -3.88 -37.78
CA THR A 274 -49.33 -3.59 -36.62
C THR A 274 -49.92 -4.84 -35.95
N ASN A 275 -49.96 -5.98 -36.65
CA ASN A 275 -50.40 -7.26 -36.09
C ASN A 275 -49.29 -8.32 -36.10
N VAL A 276 -49.10 -9.07 -37.19
CA VAL A 276 -48.12 -10.19 -37.24
C VAL A 276 -47.27 -10.15 -38.51
N LEU A 277 -45.95 -10.25 -38.34
CA LEU A 277 -44.99 -10.61 -39.38
C LEU A 277 -44.71 -12.12 -39.28
N SER A 278 -45.04 -12.85 -40.34
CA SER A 278 -44.77 -14.28 -40.49
C SER A 278 -43.63 -14.48 -41.49
N LEU A 279 -42.53 -15.11 -41.06
CA LEU A 279 -41.39 -15.43 -41.90
C LEU A 279 -41.33 -16.93 -42.20
N GLY A 280 -41.08 -17.28 -43.46
CA GLY A 280 -40.87 -18.65 -43.91
C GLY A 280 -39.46 -19.18 -43.59
N THR A 281 -38.79 -19.72 -44.61
CA THR A 281 -37.43 -20.28 -44.54
C THR A 281 -36.46 -19.64 -45.56
N GLY A 282 -36.87 -18.53 -46.18
CA GLY A 282 -36.02 -17.70 -47.03
C GLY A 282 -35.23 -16.66 -46.25
N THR A 283 -35.06 -15.47 -46.84
CA THR A 283 -34.32 -14.35 -46.23
C THR A 283 -35.19 -13.09 -46.13
N LEU A 284 -35.08 -12.37 -45.01
CA LEU A 284 -35.54 -11.00 -44.83
C LEU A 284 -34.32 -10.07 -44.72
N ALA A 285 -34.17 -9.11 -45.64
CA ALA A 285 -32.96 -8.31 -45.80
C ALA A 285 -33.22 -6.80 -45.83
N GLY A 286 -32.15 -6.00 -45.67
CA GLY A 286 -32.14 -4.57 -46.00
C GLY A 286 -32.53 -3.63 -44.85
N GLY A 287 -33.59 -2.84 -45.00
CA GLY A 287 -34.02 -1.78 -44.08
C GLY A 287 -34.61 -2.25 -42.73
N ASN A 288 -35.29 -1.35 -42.01
CA ASN A 288 -35.77 -1.60 -40.64
C ASN A 288 -37.19 -2.22 -40.61
N VAL A 289 -37.53 -2.97 -39.56
CA VAL A 289 -38.89 -3.45 -39.27
C VAL A 289 -39.31 -2.97 -37.88
N ASN A 290 -40.53 -2.43 -37.78
CA ASN A 290 -41.12 -1.98 -36.53
C ASN A 290 -42.42 -2.75 -36.26
N LEU A 291 -42.43 -3.55 -35.20
CA LEU A 291 -43.53 -4.43 -34.82
C LEU A 291 -44.32 -3.79 -33.68
N SER A 292 -45.59 -3.42 -33.92
CA SER A 292 -46.39 -2.64 -32.95
C SER A 292 -47.63 -3.35 -32.40
N LEU A 293 -47.65 -4.69 -32.43
CA LEU A 293 -48.67 -5.48 -31.74
C LEU A 293 -48.64 -5.17 -30.23
N ASN A 294 -49.82 -5.12 -29.61
CA ASN A 294 -49.98 -4.72 -28.21
C ASN A 294 -49.97 -5.89 -27.19
N SER A 295 -50.14 -7.14 -27.65
CA SER A 295 -49.96 -8.35 -26.85
C SER A 295 -49.87 -9.60 -27.73
N GLY A 296 -49.13 -10.63 -27.30
CA GLY A 296 -48.95 -11.88 -28.04
C GLY A 296 -47.66 -11.91 -28.87
N THR A 297 -47.69 -12.58 -30.03
CA THR A 297 -46.48 -12.90 -30.83
C THR A 297 -46.45 -12.10 -32.14
N PRO A 298 -45.78 -10.94 -32.21
CA PRO A 298 -45.73 -10.12 -33.43
C PRO A 298 -44.80 -10.66 -34.51
N LEU A 299 -43.82 -11.50 -34.16
CA LEU A 299 -42.91 -12.16 -35.09
C LEU A 299 -43.04 -13.67 -34.95
N VAL A 300 -43.50 -14.31 -36.02
CA VAL A 300 -43.47 -15.77 -36.18
C VAL A 300 -42.42 -16.07 -37.24
N THR A 301 -41.52 -17.03 -37.00
CA THR A 301 -40.51 -17.45 -37.99
C THR A 301 -40.43 -18.97 -38.05
N ALA A 302 -40.37 -19.52 -39.26
CA ALA A 302 -40.09 -20.93 -39.51
C ALA A 302 -38.59 -21.22 -39.71
N GLY A 303 -37.71 -20.24 -39.46
CA GLY A 303 -36.26 -20.36 -39.62
C GLY A 303 -35.66 -19.49 -40.73
N ALA A 304 -36.34 -18.42 -41.14
CA ALA A 304 -35.80 -17.45 -42.11
C ALA A 304 -34.52 -16.76 -41.60
N ALA A 305 -33.61 -16.45 -42.51
CA ALA A 305 -32.43 -15.63 -42.22
C ALA A 305 -32.81 -14.14 -42.12
N ILE A 306 -32.47 -13.48 -41.01
CA ILE A 306 -32.79 -12.08 -40.74
C ILE A 306 -31.52 -11.23 -40.87
N THR A 307 -31.30 -10.68 -42.06
CA THR A 307 -30.13 -9.87 -42.44
C THR A 307 -30.52 -8.40 -42.70
N ASN A 308 -31.62 -7.96 -42.09
CA ASN A 308 -32.12 -6.60 -42.17
C ASN A 308 -31.54 -5.74 -41.03
N SER A 309 -31.49 -4.42 -41.24
CA SER A 309 -30.74 -3.49 -40.38
C SER A 309 -31.21 -3.45 -38.93
N GLN A 310 -32.50 -3.70 -38.67
CA GLN A 310 -33.10 -3.61 -37.33
C GLN A 310 -34.45 -4.33 -37.25
N ILE A 311 -34.69 -5.13 -36.21
CA ILE A 311 -36.04 -5.53 -35.77
C ILE A 311 -36.36 -4.79 -34.46
N LYS A 312 -37.33 -3.88 -34.48
CA LYS A 312 -37.80 -3.14 -33.31
C LYS A 312 -39.16 -3.64 -32.85
N PHE A 313 -39.25 -4.12 -31.61
CA PHE A 313 -40.52 -4.41 -30.93
C PHE A 313 -40.98 -3.14 -30.18
N HIS A 314 -42.12 -2.60 -30.58
CA HIS A 314 -42.66 -1.30 -30.13
C HIS A 314 -44.18 -1.37 -29.86
N PRO A 315 -44.63 -2.17 -28.89
CA PRO A 315 -46.02 -2.14 -28.42
C PRO A 315 -46.41 -0.73 -27.94
N ASN A 316 -47.66 -0.34 -28.16
CA ASN A 316 -48.22 0.94 -27.70
C ASN A 316 -49.06 0.79 -26.41
N SER A 317 -49.01 -0.37 -25.76
CA SER A 317 -49.61 -0.64 -24.46
C SER A 317 -48.90 -1.83 -23.80
N GLY A 318 -48.78 -1.82 -22.46
CA GLY A 318 -48.03 -2.80 -21.66
C GLY A 318 -48.62 -4.21 -21.56
N GLY A 319 -49.10 -4.79 -22.66
CA GLY A 319 -49.40 -6.22 -22.75
C GLY A 319 -48.11 -7.05 -22.89
N PRO A 320 -48.14 -8.35 -22.55
CA PRO A 320 -46.99 -9.23 -22.72
C PRO A 320 -46.74 -9.52 -24.20
N ILE A 321 -45.48 -9.38 -24.62
CA ILE A 321 -45.02 -9.59 -26.01
C ILE A 321 -44.04 -10.76 -26.04
N ASN A 322 -44.31 -11.75 -26.89
CA ASN A 322 -43.40 -12.87 -27.13
C ASN A 322 -42.32 -12.47 -28.14
N VAL A 323 -41.05 -12.60 -27.74
CA VAL A 323 -39.88 -12.44 -28.61
C VAL A 323 -39.45 -13.82 -29.08
N ALA A 324 -39.42 -14.02 -30.40
CA ALA A 324 -39.04 -15.30 -31.00
C ALA A 324 -37.55 -15.61 -30.79
N GLY A 325 -37.25 -16.83 -30.37
CA GLY A 325 -35.89 -17.37 -30.36
C GLY A 325 -35.38 -17.58 -31.78
N THR A 326 -34.54 -16.67 -32.27
CA THR A 326 -33.94 -16.72 -33.60
C THR A 326 -32.70 -15.82 -33.67
N ALA A 327 -32.06 -15.76 -34.83
CA ALA A 327 -30.96 -14.84 -35.09
C ALA A 327 -31.50 -13.49 -35.59
N TYR A 328 -30.99 -12.40 -35.04
CA TYR A 328 -31.26 -11.02 -35.45
C TYR A 328 -29.95 -10.34 -35.89
N SER A 329 -30.02 -9.26 -36.66
CA SER A 329 -28.85 -8.38 -36.83
C SER A 329 -28.78 -7.39 -35.66
N GLU A 330 -29.69 -6.41 -35.61
CA GLU A 330 -29.92 -5.59 -34.41
C GLU A 330 -31.37 -5.76 -33.92
N ILE A 331 -31.56 -5.95 -32.61
CA ILE A 331 -32.88 -6.11 -31.97
C ILE A 331 -33.10 -5.04 -30.90
N TRP A 332 -34.20 -4.30 -31.01
CA TRP A 332 -34.60 -3.27 -30.07
C TRP A 332 -35.91 -3.66 -29.38
N LEU A 333 -35.87 -3.78 -28.06
CA LEU A 333 -37.03 -4.06 -27.22
C LEU A 333 -37.43 -2.76 -26.51
N ALA A 334 -38.40 -2.05 -27.09
CA ALA A 334 -38.64 -0.63 -26.76
C ALA A 334 -40.12 -0.23 -26.89
N GLY A 335 -40.95 -0.71 -25.98
CA GLY A 335 -42.37 -0.37 -25.90
C GLY A 335 -42.64 1.07 -25.46
N ASN A 336 -43.83 1.57 -25.79
CA ASN A 336 -44.27 2.96 -25.65
C ASN A 336 -45.38 3.06 -24.58
N ALA A 337 -45.08 2.55 -23.38
CA ALA A 337 -45.94 2.54 -22.20
C ALA A 337 -45.10 2.33 -20.94
N ALA A 338 -45.57 2.84 -19.79
CA ALA A 338 -44.80 2.91 -18.54
C ALA A 338 -44.14 1.60 -18.09
N THR A 339 -44.72 0.45 -18.45
CA THR A 339 -44.02 -0.84 -18.39
C THR A 339 -44.48 -1.72 -19.56
N ASN A 340 -43.53 -2.33 -20.26
CA ASN A 340 -43.79 -3.36 -21.28
C ASN A 340 -42.96 -4.60 -20.95
N THR A 341 -43.53 -5.80 -21.08
CA THR A 341 -42.82 -7.07 -20.83
C THR A 341 -42.62 -7.84 -22.12
N PHE A 342 -41.36 -8.04 -22.49
CA PHE A 342 -40.90 -8.87 -23.59
C PHE A 342 -40.46 -10.22 -23.01
N THR A 343 -41.10 -11.32 -23.42
CA THR A 343 -40.81 -12.68 -22.93
C THR A 343 -40.17 -13.50 -24.03
N LEU A 344 -39.00 -14.07 -23.77
CA LEU A 344 -38.28 -14.91 -24.74
C LEU A 344 -38.94 -16.30 -24.87
N THR A 345 -39.06 -16.82 -26.10
CA THR A 345 -39.72 -18.12 -26.38
C THR A 345 -38.80 -19.18 -27.01
N GLY A 346 -37.49 -18.94 -27.04
CA GLY A 346 -36.45 -19.84 -27.57
C GLY A 346 -35.08 -19.18 -27.47
N ASP A 347 -34.01 -19.94 -27.66
CA ASP A 347 -32.65 -19.37 -27.70
C ASP A 347 -32.53 -18.34 -28.83
N MET A 348 -31.83 -17.22 -28.58
CA MET A 348 -31.65 -16.14 -29.56
C MET A 348 -30.19 -15.75 -29.74
N SER A 349 -29.89 -15.19 -30.91
CA SER A 349 -28.62 -14.50 -31.16
C SER A 349 -28.81 -13.15 -31.85
N CYS A 350 -27.85 -12.24 -31.69
CA CYS A 350 -27.85 -10.94 -32.36
C CYS A 350 -26.45 -10.34 -32.50
N THR A 351 -26.30 -9.24 -33.25
CA THR A 351 -25.13 -8.36 -33.06
C THR A 351 -25.38 -7.43 -31.89
N THR A 352 -26.39 -6.57 -31.93
CA THR A 352 -26.71 -5.66 -30.79
C THR A 352 -28.12 -5.89 -30.25
N LEU A 353 -28.24 -6.06 -28.93
CA LEU A 353 -29.51 -6.04 -28.18
C LEU A 353 -29.62 -4.72 -27.41
N ARG A 354 -30.65 -3.92 -27.72
CA ARG A 354 -31.01 -2.71 -26.95
C ARG A 354 -32.33 -2.91 -26.22
N LEU A 355 -32.34 -2.59 -24.92
CA LEU A 355 -33.51 -2.69 -24.05
C LEU A 355 -33.74 -1.37 -23.32
N TYR A 356 -34.75 -0.59 -23.75
CA TYR A 356 -35.11 0.68 -23.12
C TYR A 356 -36.53 1.15 -23.54
N GLY A 357 -37.30 1.78 -22.65
CA GLY A 357 -38.63 2.31 -22.97
C GLY A 357 -38.65 3.46 -24.01
N SER A 358 -39.71 3.60 -24.80
CA SER A 358 -39.77 4.60 -25.87
C SER A 358 -40.33 5.96 -25.43
N GLY A 359 -41.23 6.04 -24.46
CA GLY A 359 -41.63 7.28 -23.79
C GLY A 359 -40.60 7.77 -22.77
N THR A 360 -40.80 8.97 -22.23
CA THR A 360 -40.11 9.42 -21.02
C THR A 360 -40.62 8.62 -19.83
N ASP A 361 -39.71 8.12 -19.00
CA ASP A 361 -39.95 7.25 -17.83
C ASP A 361 -40.55 5.86 -18.12
N ASP A 362 -40.68 5.46 -19.38
CA ASP A 362 -41.06 4.10 -19.75
C ASP A 362 -39.96 3.08 -19.39
N ASN A 363 -40.36 1.91 -18.87
CA ASN A 363 -39.47 0.75 -18.69
C ASN A 363 -39.79 -0.39 -19.68
N ALA A 364 -38.77 -0.86 -20.38
CA ALA A 364 -38.80 -2.10 -21.17
C ALA A 364 -38.19 -3.26 -20.36
N ILE A 365 -39.03 -4.22 -19.96
CA ILE A 365 -38.61 -5.45 -19.29
C ILE A 365 -38.35 -6.53 -20.34
N PHE A 366 -37.19 -7.17 -20.32
CA PHE A 366 -36.92 -8.41 -21.07
C PHE A 366 -36.74 -9.57 -20.11
N ASP A 367 -37.45 -10.68 -20.34
CA ASP A 367 -37.66 -11.72 -19.34
C ASP A 367 -37.52 -13.13 -19.96
N THR A 368 -36.60 -13.94 -19.43
CA THR A 368 -36.30 -15.31 -19.90
C THR A 368 -36.90 -16.41 -19.01
N SER A 369 -37.73 -16.06 -18.02
CA SER A 369 -38.27 -16.94 -16.96
C SER A 369 -39.06 -18.17 -17.43
N THR A 370 -39.40 -18.27 -18.71
CA THR A 370 -40.21 -19.35 -19.29
C THR A 370 -39.48 -20.68 -19.40
N SER A 371 -38.17 -20.69 -19.69
CA SER A 371 -37.36 -21.94 -19.86
C SER A 371 -35.83 -21.74 -19.82
N ASN A 372 -35.32 -20.65 -19.24
CA ASN A 372 -33.88 -20.37 -19.09
C ASN A 372 -33.10 -20.23 -20.43
N TYR A 373 -33.77 -19.76 -21.48
CA TYR A 373 -33.23 -19.67 -22.84
C TYR A 373 -31.94 -18.85 -22.95
N ALA A 374 -31.04 -19.27 -23.84
CA ALA A 374 -29.77 -18.62 -24.08
C ALA A 374 -29.90 -17.33 -24.92
N VAL A 375 -29.10 -16.32 -24.58
CA VAL A 375 -29.01 -15.05 -25.33
C VAL A 375 -27.55 -14.81 -25.71
N THR A 376 -27.24 -14.85 -27.01
CA THR A 376 -25.85 -14.74 -27.51
C THR A 376 -25.70 -13.56 -28.47
N CYS A 377 -25.07 -12.46 -28.04
CA CYS A 377 -24.91 -11.28 -28.88
C CYS A 377 -23.49 -10.71 -28.89
N ASP A 378 -23.19 -9.78 -29.79
CA ASP A 378 -21.93 -9.03 -29.78
C ASP A 378 -21.95 -7.86 -28.78
N GLU A 379 -23.10 -7.21 -28.57
CA GLU A 379 -23.27 -6.05 -27.70
C GLU A 379 -24.62 -6.07 -26.95
N LEU A 380 -24.61 -5.64 -25.69
CA LEU A 380 -25.79 -5.49 -24.82
C LEU A 380 -25.88 -4.09 -24.22
N ILE A 381 -26.98 -3.38 -24.49
CA ILE A 381 -27.23 -2.02 -24.00
C ILE A 381 -28.59 -1.95 -23.27
N ILE A 382 -28.54 -1.64 -21.98
CA ILE A 382 -29.71 -1.42 -21.12
C ILE A 382 -29.88 0.08 -20.87
N GLY A 383 -31.09 0.61 -21.08
CA GLY A 383 -31.43 2.02 -20.91
C GLY A 383 -30.91 2.94 -22.01
N SER A 384 -31.11 4.25 -21.83
CA SER A 384 -30.51 5.30 -22.65
C SER A 384 -29.50 6.13 -21.84
N SER A 385 -28.45 6.61 -22.51
CA SER A 385 -27.44 7.51 -21.94
C SER A 385 -27.78 9.01 -22.05
N THR A 386 -28.87 9.36 -22.75
CA THR A 386 -29.21 10.75 -23.11
C THR A 386 -30.67 11.13 -22.86
N LEU A 387 -31.50 10.19 -22.40
CA LEU A 387 -32.93 10.34 -22.19
C LEU A 387 -33.37 9.48 -21.00
N ASP A 388 -34.36 9.94 -20.23
CA ASP A 388 -34.99 9.18 -19.15
C ASP A 388 -35.84 8.02 -19.72
N ARG A 389 -35.16 6.90 -20.03
CA ARG A 389 -35.69 5.72 -20.71
C ARG A 389 -35.04 4.47 -20.14
N TYR A 390 -35.84 3.58 -19.55
CA TYR A 390 -35.33 2.52 -18.67
C TYR A 390 -35.46 1.12 -19.28
N GLY A 391 -34.56 0.22 -18.87
CA GLY A 391 -34.62 -1.20 -19.22
C GLY A 391 -34.34 -2.11 -18.03
N THR A 392 -35.02 -3.26 -17.97
CA THR A 392 -34.80 -4.29 -16.94
C THR A 392 -34.67 -5.67 -17.59
N PHE A 393 -33.46 -6.24 -17.59
CA PHE A 393 -33.22 -7.58 -18.15
C PHE A 393 -33.19 -8.63 -17.04
N ARG A 394 -34.21 -9.50 -16.97
CA ARG A 394 -34.29 -10.60 -16.01
C ARG A 394 -33.80 -11.91 -16.62
N LEU A 395 -32.72 -12.43 -16.05
CA LEU A 395 -31.99 -13.57 -16.59
C LEU A 395 -32.43 -14.92 -15.99
N ASN A 396 -33.10 -14.96 -14.84
CA ASN A 396 -33.82 -16.15 -14.35
C ASN A 396 -33.06 -17.51 -14.38
N ASN A 397 -31.74 -17.51 -14.18
CA ASN A 397 -30.85 -18.69 -14.28
C ASN A 397 -30.53 -19.15 -15.73
N SER A 398 -30.54 -18.22 -16.69
CA SER A 398 -30.18 -18.46 -18.10
C SER A 398 -28.67 -18.38 -18.34
N THR A 399 -28.25 -18.58 -19.60
CA THR A 399 -26.88 -18.27 -20.06
C THR A 399 -26.91 -17.09 -21.03
N VAL A 400 -26.13 -16.05 -20.73
CA VAL A 400 -25.94 -14.89 -21.61
C VAL A 400 -24.48 -14.88 -22.08
N ASN A 401 -24.27 -14.73 -23.39
CA ASN A 401 -22.95 -14.67 -24.01
C ASN A 401 -22.82 -13.35 -24.79
N ILE A 402 -22.05 -12.40 -24.28
CA ILE A 402 -21.78 -11.13 -24.97
C ILE A 402 -20.33 -11.13 -25.46
N ALA A 403 -20.11 -11.14 -26.77
CA ALA A 403 -18.77 -11.23 -27.36
C ALA A 403 -17.96 -9.94 -27.21
N GLY A 404 -18.63 -8.79 -27.17
CA GLY A 404 -18.10 -7.47 -26.86
C GLY A 404 -18.66 -6.93 -25.54
N ASN A 405 -19.35 -5.79 -25.61
CA ASN A 405 -19.58 -4.91 -24.46
C ASN A 405 -20.95 -5.10 -23.79
N VAL A 406 -20.97 -5.02 -22.45
CA VAL A 406 -22.18 -4.90 -21.62
C VAL A 406 -22.25 -3.49 -21.03
N THR A 407 -23.32 -2.76 -21.35
CA THR A 407 -23.56 -1.41 -20.82
C THR A 407 -24.91 -1.31 -20.12
N ILE A 408 -24.87 -1.04 -18.82
CA ILE A 408 -26.01 -0.55 -18.04
C ILE A 408 -25.84 0.96 -17.92
N ASN A 409 -26.70 1.71 -18.63
CA ASN A 409 -26.69 3.17 -18.59
C ASN A 409 -27.08 3.70 -17.21
N GLY A 410 -26.72 4.95 -16.91
CA GLY A 410 -26.95 5.54 -15.59
C GLY A 410 -28.44 5.68 -15.23
N PRO A 411 -28.76 5.90 -13.95
CA PRO A 411 -30.12 6.20 -13.53
C PRO A 411 -30.57 7.54 -14.14
N GLY A 412 -31.85 7.62 -14.49
CA GLY A 412 -32.51 8.86 -14.92
C GLY A 412 -33.14 9.59 -13.73
N ALA A 413 -34.06 10.51 -14.03
CA ALA A 413 -34.77 11.30 -13.02
C ALA A 413 -35.71 10.47 -12.12
N SER A 414 -36.26 9.36 -12.63
CA SER A 414 -37.42 8.68 -12.02
C SER A 414 -37.30 7.16 -11.89
N GLY A 415 -36.31 6.53 -12.53
CA GLY A 415 -36.26 5.06 -12.69
C GLY A 415 -34.87 4.48 -12.87
N THR A 416 -34.83 3.16 -13.01
CA THR A 416 -33.63 2.33 -12.83
C THR A 416 -33.36 1.46 -14.06
N ASN A 417 -32.11 1.45 -14.50
CA ASN A 417 -31.59 0.50 -15.47
C ASN A 417 -31.01 -0.71 -14.74
N GLU A 418 -31.54 -1.90 -15.02
CA GLU A 418 -31.25 -3.11 -14.26
C GLU A 418 -30.91 -4.32 -15.15
N ILE A 419 -29.90 -5.08 -14.72
CA ILE A 419 -29.78 -6.51 -15.04
C ILE A 419 -30.01 -7.30 -13.75
N ASP A 420 -31.10 -8.06 -13.69
CA ASP A 420 -31.39 -9.03 -12.62
C ASP A 420 -30.84 -10.40 -13.05
N ALA A 421 -29.76 -10.80 -12.40
CA ALA A 421 -29.00 -11.97 -12.81
C ALA A 421 -29.54 -13.28 -12.23
N ALA A 422 -30.33 -13.27 -11.14
CA ALA A 422 -30.67 -14.49 -10.39
C ALA A 422 -29.43 -15.41 -10.21
N GLY A 423 -29.51 -16.71 -10.55
CA GLY A 423 -28.37 -17.65 -10.58
C GLY A 423 -27.74 -17.84 -11.97
N SER A 424 -27.84 -16.86 -12.87
CA SER A 424 -27.45 -16.99 -14.29
C SER A 424 -25.93 -17.00 -14.51
N THR A 425 -25.51 -17.44 -15.69
CA THR A 425 -24.12 -17.28 -16.17
C THR A 425 -24.07 -16.18 -17.23
N ILE A 426 -23.16 -15.22 -17.07
CA ILE A 426 -22.96 -14.09 -18.00
C ILE A 426 -21.51 -14.10 -18.47
N ASN A 427 -21.27 -14.46 -19.73
CA ASN A 427 -19.96 -14.43 -20.35
C ASN A 427 -19.78 -13.10 -21.12
N VAL A 428 -18.65 -12.41 -20.93
CA VAL A 428 -18.39 -11.06 -21.48
C VAL A 428 -16.99 -10.99 -22.06
N GLY A 429 -16.88 -10.73 -23.36
CA GLY A 429 -15.60 -10.66 -24.08
C GLY A 429 -14.94 -9.28 -24.09
N GLY A 430 -15.71 -8.20 -23.95
CA GLY A 430 -15.23 -6.81 -23.95
C GLY A 430 -15.44 -6.08 -22.61
N ASP A 431 -15.82 -4.81 -22.69
CA ASP A 431 -16.02 -3.94 -21.53
C ASP A 431 -17.34 -4.24 -20.77
N TRP A 432 -17.31 -4.04 -19.45
CA TRP A 432 -18.49 -4.01 -18.59
C TRP A 432 -18.62 -2.63 -17.94
N THR A 433 -19.70 -1.92 -18.28
CA THR A 433 -20.04 -0.63 -17.68
C THR A 433 -21.32 -0.77 -16.87
N ASN A 434 -21.24 -0.56 -15.55
CA ASN A 434 -22.42 -0.47 -14.68
C ASN A 434 -22.51 0.91 -14.00
N ASN A 435 -23.29 1.79 -14.63
CA ASN A 435 -23.59 3.12 -14.09
C ASN A 435 -24.79 3.10 -13.12
N ASP A 436 -25.66 2.07 -13.17
CA ASP A 436 -26.86 1.94 -12.34
C ASP A 436 -26.91 0.60 -11.56
N THR A 437 -27.75 -0.37 -11.93
CA THR A 437 -28.09 -1.50 -11.07
C THR A 437 -27.82 -2.86 -11.73
N PHE A 438 -27.10 -3.71 -11.00
CA PHE A 438 -26.88 -5.12 -11.29
C PHE A 438 -27.25 -5.94 -10.05
N THR A 439 -28.39 -6.63 -10.11
CA THR A 439 -28.90 -7.48 -9.04
C THR A 439 -28.29 -8.87 -9.20
N TYR A 440 -27.16 -9.09 -8.52
CA TYR A 440 -26.25 -10.20 -8.79
C TYR A 440 -26.75 -11.60 -8.39
N GLY A 441 -27.76 -11.71 -7.52
CA GLY A 441 -28.33 -12.98 -7.04
C GLY A 441 -27.30 -14.00 -6.53
N THR A 442 -27.15 -15.12 -7.24
CA THR A 442 -26.06 -16.10 -7.07
C THR A 442 -25.33 -16.36 -8.39
N SER A 443 -25.29 -15.36 -9.27
CA SER A 443 -24.79 -15.46 -10.64
C SER A 443 -23.28 -15.67 -10.76
N THR A 444 -22.83 -16.00 -11.97
CA THR A 444 -21.41 -16.09 -12.32
C THR A 444 -21.12 -15.25 -13.55
N VAL A 445 -20.25 -14.23 -13.40
CA VAL A 445 -19.82 -13.36 -14.50
C VAL A 445 -18.41 -13.71 -14.94
N ASN A 446 -18.23 -14.06 -16.21
CA ASN A 446 -16.96 -14.53 -16.77
C ASN A 446 -16.42 -13.50 -17.78
N PHE A 447 -15.33 -12.85 -17.44
CA PHE A 447 -14.59 -11.96 -18.35
C PHE A 447 -13.66 -12.83 -19.21
N THR A 448 -14.14 -13.18 -20.41
CA THR A 448 -13.51 -14.17 -21.30
C THR A 448 -12.47 -13.56 -22.24
N GLY A 449 -12.54 -12.26 -22.50
CA GLY A 449 -11.59 -11.50 -23.31
C GLY A 449 -10.82 -10.44 -22.51
N SER A 450 -10.22 -9.49 -23.22
CA SER A 450 -9.58 -8.31 -22.63
C SER A 450 -10.55 -7.14 -22.64
N GLY A 451 -10.71 -6.49 -21.49
CA GLY A 451 -11.72 -5.44 -21.32
C GLY A 451 -11.65 -4.73 -19.98
N THR A 452 -12.48 -3.69 -19.87
CA THR A 452 -12.52 -2.73 -18.78
C THR A 452 -13.77 -2.92 -17.94
N ILE A 453 -13.62 -2.95 -16.62
CA ILE A 453 -14.71 -2.99 -15.66
C ILE A 453 -14.87 -1.58 -15.08
N SER A 454 -15.88 -0.87 -15.59
CA SER A 454 -16.25 0.50 -15.24
C SER A 454 -17.44 0.49 -14.29
N ILE A 455 -17.20 0.87 -13.04
CA ILE A 455 -18.20 0.90 -11.96
C ILE A 455 -17.94 2.15 -11.10
N ASP A 456 -18.99 2.84 -10.68
CA ASP A 456 -18.87 4.03 -9.84
C ASP A 456 -18.05 3.79 -8.54
N ALA A 457 -17.32 4.81 -8.10
CA ALA A 457 -16.42 4.76 -6.95
C ALA A 457 -17.13 4.50 -5.61
N ALA A 458 -18.44 4.75 -5.52
CA ALA A 458 -19.27 4.45 -4.35
C ALA A 458 -19.81 3.00 -4.29
N SER A 459 -19.41 2.12 -5.23
CA SER A 459 -19.77 0.68 -5.23
C SER A 459 -19.52 -0.03 -3.89
N TRP A 460 -18.57 0.46 -3.11
CA TRP A 460 -18.15 0.02 -1.77
C TRP A 460 -19.28 -0.11 -0.75
N THR A 461 -20.38 0.59 -0.98
CA THR A 461 -21.58 0.61 -0.12
C THR A 461 -22.86 0.33 -0.90
N SER A 462 -22.78 0.03 -2.20
CA SER A 462 -23.94 -0.15 -3.08
C SER A 462 -23.99 -1.59 -3.59
N VAL A 463 -24.79 -2.41 -2.91
CA VAL A 463 -24.99 -3.84 -3.23
C VAL A 463 -25.46 -4.06 -4.68
N ASN A 464 -26.16 -3.09 -5.26
CA ASN A 464 -26.55 -3.01 -6.67
C ASN A 464 -25.37 -2.96 -7.66
N LYS A 465 -24.11 -2.96 -7.19
CA LYS A 465 -22.89 -2.93 -8.02
C LYS A 465 -21.88 -4.03 -7.62
N HIS A 466 -22.28 -4.98 -6.79
CA HIS A 466 -21.47 -6.14 -6.39
C HIS A 466 -21.63 -7.32 -7.37
N PHE A 467 -20.73 -8.30 -7.31
CA PHE A 467 -20.84 -9.58 -8.02
C PHE A 467 -20.87 -10.75 -7.01
N TYR A 468 -21.44 -11.89 -7.42
CA TYR A 468 -21.41 -13.10 -6.59
C TYR A 468 -20.16 -13.96 -6.87
N ASN A 469 -20.15 -14.67 -8.01
CA ASN A 469 -18.95 -15.30 -8.55
C ASN A 469 -18.44 -14.51 -9.75
N VAL A 470 -17.11 -14.45 -9.90
CA VAL A 470 -16.46 -13.88 -11.10
C VAL A 470 -15.32 -14.78 -11.56
N SER A 471 -15.15 -14.95 -12.87
CA SER A 471 -13.87 -15.34 -13.45
C SER A 471 -13.29 -14.23 -14.34
N ALA A 472 -11.96 -14.03 -14.29
CA ALA A 472 -11.27 -12.98 -15.05
C ALA A 472 -9.79 -13.34 -15.33
N ALA A 473 -9.08 -12.46 -16.05
CA ALA A 473 -7.66 -12.63 -16.39
C ALA A 473 -7.35 -14.01 -17.01
N ALA A 474 -8.13 -14.40 -18.02
CA ALA A 474 -7.88 -15.60 -18.81
C ALA A 474 -6.50 -15.56 -19.49
N ALA A 475 -5.98 -16.71 -19.94
CA ALA A 475 -4.64 -16.82 -20.50
C ALA A 475 -4.43 -15.84 -21.69
N GLY A 476 -3.43 -14.95 -21.56
CA GLY A 476 -3.13 -13.92 -22.55
C GLY A 476 -4.05 -12.69 -22.53
N GLN A 477 -5.08 -12.65 -21.68
CA GLN A 477 -6.02 -11.53 -21.58
C GLN A 477 -5.67 -10.59 -20.41
N THR A 478 -6.12 -9.34 -20.51
CA THR A 478 -6.03 -8.34 -19.43
C THR A 478 -7.41 -7.83 -19.05
N THR A 479 -7.79 -8.02 -17.78
CA THR A 479 -9.03 -7.46 -17.22
C THR A 479 -8.67 -6.25 -16.36
N THR A 480 -9.16 -5.06 -16.74
CA THR A 480 -8.80 -3.79 -16.07
C THR A 480 -9.99 -3.25 -15.30
N VAL A 481 -9.93 -3.26 -13.96
CA VAL A 481 -10.87 -2.48 -13.14
C VAL A 481 -10.43 -1.02 -13.22
N LEU A 482 -11.32 -0.06 -13.50
CA LEU A 482 -10.90 1.36 -13.54
C LEU A 482 -10.34 1.80 -12.19
N ALA A 483 -9.33 2.68 -12.20
CA ALA A 483 -8.61 3.09 -10.98
C ALA A 483 -9.50 3.81 -9.94
N THR A 484 -10.60 4.41 -10.38
CA THR A 484 -11.65 5.01 -9.54
C THR A 484 -12.63 3.97 -8.96
N SER A 485 -12.77 2.83 -9.60
CA SER A 485 -13.71 1.76 -9.23
C SER A 485 -13.20 0.90 -8.07
N GLY A 486 -14.15 0.32 -7.34
CA GLY A 486 -13.91 -0.86 -6.50
C GLY A 486 -14.79 -2.02 -6.95
N MET A 487 -14.20 -3.20 -7.13
CA MET A 487 -14.95 -4.40 -7.53
C MET A 487 -15.21 -5.29 -6.30
N VAL A 488 -16.48 -5.57 -6.01
CA VAL A 488 -16.89 -6.31 -4.80
C VAL A 488 -17.38 -7.70 -5.16
N MET A 489 -16.86 -8.72 -4.47
CA MET A 489 -17.16 -10.13 -4.65
C MET A 489 -17.78 -10.71 -3.37
N GLU A 490 -19.03 -11.18 -3.44
CA GLU A 490 -19.73 -11.80 -2.30
C GLU A 490 -19.43 -13.30 -2.14
N ASN A 491 -18.91 -13.96 -3.17
CA ASN A 491 -18.45 -15.35 -3.09
C ASN A 491 -17.05 -15.53 -3.73
N VAL A 492 -16.91 -16.24 -4.85
CA VAL A 492 -15.58 -16.66 -5.35
C VAL A 492 -15.12 -15.80 -6.54
N PHE A 493 -13.93 -15.23 -6.43
CA PHE A 493 -13.18 -14.64 -7.54
C PHE A 493 -12.16 -15.65 -8.06
N THR A 494 -12.23 -15.98 -9.34
CA THR A 494 -11.33 -16.91 -10.04
C THR A 494 -10.49 -16.16 -11.04
N LEU A 495 -9.17 -16.30 -10.98
CA LEU A 495 -8.21 -15.71 -11.90
C LEU A 495 -7.47 -16.79 -12.68
N GLY A 496 -7.32 -16.57 -13.99
CA GLY A 496 -6.51 -17.42 -14.87
C GLY A 496 -5.02 -17.15 -14.74
N THR A 497 -4.34 -17.02 -15.89
CA THR A 497 -2.90 -16.75 -16.03
C THR A 497 -2.60 -15.45 -16.78
N GLY A 498 -3.63 -14.63 -17.05
CA GLY A 498 -3.49 -13.30 -17.65
C GLY A 498 -3.15 -12.22 -16.62
N THR A 499 -3.62 -10.99 -16.87
CA THR A 499 -3.37 -9.83 -15.99
C THR A 499 -4.68 -9.29 -15.41
N LEU A 500 -4.66 -8.95 -14.12
CA LEU A 500 -5.67 -8.09 -13.47
C LEU A 500 -5.02 -6.75 -13.12
N ALA A 501 -5.71 -5.63 -13.39
CA ALA A 501 -5.13 -4.29 -13.29
C ALA A 501 -6.06 -3.22 -12.67
N GLY A 502 -5.45 -2.16 -12.14
CA GLY A 502 -6.10 -0.87 -11.88
C GLY A 502 -6.75 -0.71 -10.49
N GLY A 503 -8.09 -0.63 -10.46
CA GLY A 503 -8.90 -0.38 -9.26
C GLY A 503 -8.78 -1.47 -8.20
N LYS A 504 -9.44 -1.26 -7.05
CA LYS A 504 -9.24 -2.10 -5.85
C LYS A 504 -10.28 -3.21 -5.74
N ILE A 505 -9.87 -4.36 -5.23
CA ILE A 505 -10.69 -5.58 -5.15
C ILE A 505 -11.14 -5.80 -3.70
N TYR A 506 -12.43 -6.11 -3.51
CA TYR A 506 -13.05 -6.37 -2.21
C TYR A 506 -13.63 -7.79 -2.18
N LEU A 507 -13.16 -8.61 -1.25
CA LEU A 507 -13.55 -10.02 -1.08
C LEU A 507 -14.37 -10.16 0.21
N ASN A 508 -15.69 -10.26 0.08
CA ASN A 508 -16.64 -10.27 1.20
C ASN A 508 -16.98 -11.68 1.72
N LYS A 509 -16.67 -12.72 0.94
CA LYS A 509 -17.07 -14.11 1.19
C LYS A 509 -16.83 -14.57 2.62
N ASP A 510 -17.89 -15.07 3.25
CA ASP A 510 -17.82 -15.74 4.53
C ASP A 510 -17.27 -17.18 4.36
N GLY A 511 -16.10 -17.42 4.96
CA GLY A 511 -15.44 -18.72 5.05
C GLY A 511 -14.86 -19.31 3.77
N GLY A 512 -13.84 -20.17 3.94
CA GLY A 512 -13.14 -20.86 2.85
C GLY A 512 -12.35 -19.89 1.96
N THR A 513 -12.13 -20.25 0.69
CA THR A 513 -11.23 -19.53 -0.23
C THR A 513 -11.99 -18.52 -1.12
N PRO A 514 -11.83 -17.19 -0.96
CA PRO A 514 -12.51 -16.17 -1.78
C PRO A 514 -11.80 -15.82 -3.08
N LEU A 515 -10.49 -16.08 -3.14
CA LEU A 515 -9.65 -15.83 -4.31
C LEU A 515 -9.00 -17.15 -4.73
N VAL A 516 -9.33 -17.63 -5.92
CA VAL A 516 -8.64 -18.73 -6.59
C VAL A 516 -7.84 -18.14 -7.74
N THR A 517 -6.55 -18.45 -7.85
CA THR A 517 -5.70 -17.95 -8.95
C THR A 517 -4.84 -19.06 -9.52
N ALA A 518 -4.76 -19.13 -10.85
CA ALA A 518 -3.84 -20.03 -11.56
C ALA A 518 -2.47 -19.37 -11.82
N GLY A 519 -2.20 -18.19 -11.26
CA GLY A 519 -0.95 -17.44 -11.43
C GLY A 519 -1.10 -16.12 -12.21
N ALA A 520 -2.28 -15.50 -12.21
CA ALA A 520 -2.49 -14.20 -12.85
C ALA A 520 -1.58 -13.11 -12.27
N THR A 521 -1.08 -12.22 -13.14
CA THR A 521 -0.30 -11.04 -12.76
C THR A 521 -1.22 -9.98 -12.15
N LEU A 522 -0.94 -9.55 -10.93
CA LEU A 522 -1.77 -8.58 -10.19
C LEU A 522 -1.11 -7.19 -10.20
N SER A 523 -1.81 -6.21 -10.77
CA SER A 523 -1.38 -4.80 -10.87
C SER A 523 -2.48 -3.82 -10.42
N ASN A 524 -3.41 -4.32 -9.62
CA ASN A 524 -4.42 -3.53 -8.91
C ASN A 524 -3.78 -2.67 -7.81
N SER A 525 -4.53 -1.70 -7.30
CA SER A 525 -4.05 -0.80 -6.26
C SER A 525 -4.19 -1.36 -4.83
N LEU A 526 -5.11 -2.30 -4.58
CA LEU A 526 -5.28 -2.98 -3.28
C LEU A 526 -6.22 -4.20 -3.42
N PHE A 527 -5.93 -5.29 -2.69
CA PHE A 527 -6.87 -6.36 -2.37
C PHE A 527 -7.31 -6.27 -0.90
N ARG A 528 -8.61 -6.21 -0.63
CA ARG A 528 -9.18 -6.21 0.73
C ARG A 528 -10.06 -7.42 0.98
N TYR A 529 -9.67 -8.24 1.94
CA TYR A 529 -10.52 -9.28 2.52
C TYR A 529 -11.37 -8.67 3.64
N GLN A 530 -12.70 -8.77 3.55
CA GLN A 530 -13.63 -8.22 4.54
C GLN A 530 -14.86 -9.13 4.85
N PRO A 531 -14.62 -10.40 5.27
CA PRO A 531 -15.65 -11.34 5.71
C PRO A 531 -16.39 -10.88 6.97
N SER A 532 -17.62 -11.35 7.10
CA SER A 532 -18.49 -11.20 8.27
C SER A 532 -18.46 -12.43 9.20
N ALA A 533 -18.18 -13.62 8.66
CA ALA A 533 -18.13 -14.89 9.38
C ALA A 533 -17.16 -15.91 8.73
N GLY A 534 -16.80 -16.96 9.48
CA GLY A 534 -15.98 -18.08 9.00
C GLY A 534 -14.48 -17.78 8.92
N ALA A 535 -13.64 -18.81 8.98
CA ALA A 535 -12.20 -18.72 8.72
C ALA A 535 -11.94 -18.73 7.21
N VAL A 536 -11.03 -17.87 6.74
CA VAL A 536 -10.85 -17.54 5.33
C VAL A 536 -9.46 -17.90 4.83
N ASP A 537 -9.39 -18.59 3.69
CA ASP A 537 -8.12 -18.98 3.07
C ASP A 537 -7.60 -17.89 2.11
N VAL A 538 -6.29 -17.65 2.15
CA VAL A 538 -5.58 -16.64 1.37
C VAL A 538 -4.68 -17.33 0.34
N ALA A 539 -4.86 -17.01 -0.93
CA ALA A 539 -4.11 -17.63 -2.02
C ALA A 539 -2.62 -17.24 -1.99
N SER A 540 -1.76 -18.19 -2.35
CA SER A 540 -0.33 -17.94 -2.56
C SER A 540 -0.13 -17.19 -3.88
N THR A 541 0.20 -15.90 -3.81
CA THR A 541 0.49 -15.05 -4.98
C THR A 541 1.25 -13.79 -4.57
N SER A 542 1.70 -13.02 -5.57
CA SER A 542 2.14 -11.64 -5.37
C SER A 542 0.96 -10.69 -5.46
N TYR A 543 0.54 -10.18 -4.30
CA TYR A 543 -0.41 -9.09 -4.20
C TYR A 543 0.26 -7.75 -4.51
N PRO A 544 -0.51 -6.71 -4.86
CA PRO A 544 -0.15 -5.32 -4.61
C PRO A 544 -0.30 -5.05 -3.10
N ASP A 545 -0.95 -3.97 -2.67
CA ASP A 545 -1.36 -3.85 -1.27
C ASP A 545 -2.38 -4.94 -0.89
N LEU A 546 -2.31 -5.42 0.35
CA LEU A 546 -3.12 -6.48 0.92
C LEU A 546 -3.66 -6.06 2.30
N SER A 547 -4.99 -6.03 2.43
CA SER A 547 -5.72 -5.56 3.63
C SER A 547 -6.63 -6.65 4.17
N PHE A 548 -6.36 -7.12 5.39
CA PHE A 548 -7.26 -7.96 6.16
C PHE A 548 -8.11 -7.08 7.07
N SER A 549 -9.42 -7.04 6.81
CA SER A 549 -10.36 -6.10 7.44
C SER A 549 -11.75 -6.70 7.65
N SER A 550 -11.82 -7.65 8.58
CA SER A 550 -13.03 -8.35 9.04
C SER A 550 -14.16 -7.42 9.50
N LYS A 551 -15.37 -7.69 9.00
CA LYS A 551 -16.65 -7.15 9.51
C LYS A 551 -17.16 -7.98 10.71
N GLY A 552 -16.79 -9.26 10.75
CA GLY A 552 -17.02 -10.20 11.85
C GLY A 552 -16.23 -9.83 13.11
N ALA A 553 -16.70 -10.28 14.28
CA ALA A 553 -16.11 -9.93 15.57
C ALA A 553 -14.64 -10.33 15.68
N ALA A 554 -14.33 -11.60 15.40
CA ALA A 554 -12.98 -12.12 15.21
C ALA A 554 -13.00 -13.07 14.00
N ILE A 555 -12.06 -12.87 13.07
CA ILE A 555 -11.91 -13.72 11.87
C ILE A 555 -10.45 -14.07 11.68
N THR A 556 -10.18 -15.36 11.49
CA THR A 556 -8.86 -15.89 11.12
C THR A 556 -8.73 -15.98 9.60
N PHE A 557 -7.60 -15.51 9.10
CA PHE A 557 -7.13 -15.64 7.73
C PHE A 557 -5.96 -16.62 7.71
N SER A 558 -6.05 -17.68 6.93
CA SER A 558 -5.03 -18.73 6.83
C SER A 558 -4.31 -18.62 5.48
N LEU A 559 -2.98 -18.58 5.48
CA LEU A 559 -2.23 -18.65 4.21
C LEU A 559 -2.28 -20.07 3.62
N LEU A 560 -2.47 -20.18 2.30
CA LEU A 560 -2.34 -21.43 1.53
C LEU A 560 -0.93 -21.64 0.92
N GLY A 561 -0.03 -20.70 1.16
CA GLY A 561 1.34 -20.69 0.64
C GLY A 561 2.02 -19.36 0.94
N ASN A 562 3.27 -19.22 0.50
CA ASN A 562 4.01 -17.97 0.65
C ASN A 562 3.32 -16.83 -0.11
N ILE A 563 3.40 -15.60 0.42
CA ILE A 563 2.85 -14.40 -0.22
C ILE A 563 3.90 -13.29 -0.35
N THR A 564 3.78 -12.50 -1.40
CA THR A 564 4.47 -11.20 -1.51
C THR A 564 3.45 -10.07 -1.62
N CYS A 565 3.78 -8.87 -1.13
CA CYS A 565 2.87 -7.72 -1.21
C CYS A 565 3.57 -6.35 -1.23
N GLY A 566 2.85 -5.30 -1.63
CA GLY A 566 3.24 -3.91 -1.41
C GLY A 566 3.20 -3.59 0.08
N LYS A 567 2.03 -3.18 0.56
CA LYS A 567 1.72 -3.03 1.99
C LYS A 567 0.88 -4.20 2.51
N LEU A 568 1.29 -4.80 3.63
CA LEU A 568 0.39 -5.62 4.46
C LEU A 568 -0.28 -4.73 5.52
N GLN A 569 -1.61 -4.79 5.61
CA GLN A 569 -2.37 -4.20 6.72
C GLN A 569 -3.33 -5.22 7.32
N ILE A 570 -3.24 -5.46 8.62
CA ILE A 570 -4.15 -6.33 9.38
C ILE A 570 -4.88 -5.45 10.40
N SER A 571 -6.15 -5.13 10.15
CA SER A 571 -6.96 -4.33 11.09
C SER A 571 -8.46 -4.45 10.79
N GLY A 572 -9.27 -4.70 11.81
CA GLY A 572 -10.73 -4.81 11.70
C GLY A 572 -11.42 -3.68 10.93
N ASN A 573 -12.53 -4.00 10.24
CA ASN A 573 -13.23 -3.06 9.35
C ASN A 573 -13.80 -1.86 10.10
N SER A 574 -14.39 -2.11 11.28
CA SER A 574 -15.04 -1.16 12.16
C SER A 574 -14.60 -1.37 13.62
N ALA A 575 -15.11 -0.54 14.54
CA ALA A 575 -14.77 -0.62 15.96
C ALA A 575 -15.15 -1.99 16.57
N ASN A 576 -14.32 -2.49 17.49
CA ASN A 576 -14.46 -3.77 18.17
C ASN A 576 -14.47 -4.99 17.22
N LYS A 577 -13.60 -4.96 16.19
CA LYS A 577 -13.37 -6.06 15.24
C LYS A 577 -11.89 -6.41 15.22
N ILE A 578 -11.56 -7.70 15.25
CA ILE A 578 -10.20 -8.20 15.05
C ILE A 578 -10.07 -9.00 13.76
N SER A 579 -9.02 -8.72 13.01
CA SER A 579 -8.52 -9.55 11.90
C SER A 579 -7.27 -10.29 12.38
N ILE A 580 -7.24 -11.61 12.23
CA ILE A 580 -6.12 -12.45 12.68
C ILE A 580 -5.49 -13.10 11.45
N LEU A 581 -4.25 -12.79 11.10
CA LEU A 581 -3.50 -13.54 10.07
C LEU A 581 -2.71 -14.65 10.75
N ASP A 582 -3.00 -15.89 10.40
CA ASP A 582 -2.39 -17.10 10.96
C ASP A 582 -1.57 -17.82 9.88
N THR A 583 -0.30 -18.07 10.18
CA THR A 583 0.64 -18.79 9.29
C THR A 583 1.06 -20.15 9.84
N THR A 584 0.56 -20.53 11.02
CA THR A 584 1.07 -21.65 11.83
C THR A 584 0.77 -23.03 11.23
N THR A 585 -0.17 -23.12 10.29
CA THR A 585 -0.55 -24.34 9.56
C THR A 585 0.62 -24.98 8.81
N ALA A 586 1.56 -24.19 8.29
CA ALA A 586 2.75 -24.68 7.58
C ALA A 586 4.01 -23.78 7.70
N ASN A 587 3.95 -22.67 8.45
CA ASN A 587 5.00 -21.67 8.60
C ASN A 587 5.33 -20.91 7.30
N TYR A 588 4.29 -20.49 6.57
CA TYR A 588 4.43 -19.81 5.27
C TYR A 588 5.08 -18.42 5.37
N SER A 589 5.94 -18.11 4.40
CA SER A 589 6.68 -16.84 4.37
C SER A 589 5.83 -15.65 3.89
N ILE A 590 6.07 -14.48 4.48
CA ILE A 590 5.46 -13.20 4.10
C ILE A 590 6.58 -12.22 3.74
N SER A 591 6.59 -11.72 2.50
CA SER A 591 7.60 -10.74 2.04
C SER A 591 6.95 -9.49 1.46
N CYS A 592 7.01 -8.35 2.15
CA CYS A 592 6.33 -7.11 1.73
C CYS A 592 7.20 -5.85 1.84
N ASN A 593 6.75 -4.73 1.30
CA ASN A 593 7.46 -3.45 1.41
C ASN A 593 7.15 -2.69 2.71
N GLN A 594 5.95 -2.87 3.28
CA GLN A 594 5.51 -2.24 4.53
C GLN A 594 4.60 -3.21 5.29
N MET A 595 4.61 -3.17 6.63
CA MET A 595 3.71 -3.99 7.45
C MET A 595 3.04 -3.17 8.57
N GLN A 596 1.72 -3.28 8.68
CA GLN A 596 0.91 -2.57 9.68
C GLN A 596 -0.09 -3.49 10.38
N ILE A 597 -0.05 -3.48 11.72
CA ILE A 597 -0.95 -4.22 12.62
C ILE A 597 -1.78 -3.21 13.40
N GLY A 598 -3.10 -3.33 13.32
CA GLY A 598 -4.02 -2.25 13.70
C GLY A 598 -4.04 -1.11 12.68
N ASN A 599 -4.59 0.03 13.07
CA ASN A 599 -4.50 1.29 12.31
C ASN A 599 -4.58 2.49 13.26
N THR A 600 -4.62 3.72 12.71
CA THR A 600 -4.70 4.97 13.49
C THR A 600 -6.02 5.17 14.25
N THR A 601 -6.92 4.19 14.27
CA THR A 601 -8.09 4.12 15.17
C THR A 601 -7.88 2.94 16.13
N ASP A 602 -7.56 3.27 17.38
CA ASP A 602 -7.38 2.38 18.53
C ASP A 602 -8.40 1.24 18.65
N THR A 603 -9.69 1.51 18.41
CA THR A 603 -10.78 0.51 18.47
C THR A 603 -10.79 -0.55 17.35
N ARG A 604 -9.78 -0.64 16.46
CA ARG A 604 -9.76 -1.59 15.33
C ARG A 604 -8.52 -2.48 15.33
N TYR A 605 -8.71 -3.74 15.72
CA TYR A 605 -7.61 -4.62 16.11
C TYR A 605 -7.08 -5.49 14.96
N GLY A 606 -5.79 -5.83 15.04
CA GLY A 606 -5.15 -6.83 14.18
C GLY A 606 -4.22 -7.75 14.98
N LYS A 607 -4.20 -9.04 14.66
CA LYS A 607 -3.18 -9.98 15.17
C LYS A 607 -2.49 -10.70 14.02
N LEU A 608 -1.19 -10.90 14.14
CA LEU A 608 -0.36 -11.71 13.25
C LEU A 608 0.26 -12.85 14.05
N VAL A 609 0.09 -14.10 13.62
CA VAL A 609 0.60 -15.31 14.31
C VAL A 609 1.59 -16.04 13.41
N LEU A 610 2.84 -16.12 13.86
CA LEU A 610 3.96 -16.54 13.01
C LEU A 610 4.49 -17.95 13.28
N ASN A 611 4.41 -18.48 14.50
CA ASN A 611 5.07 -19.73 14.89
C ASN A 611 6.54 -19.78 14.42
N ASN A 612 6.90 -20.53 13.37
CA ASN A 612 8.28 -20.58 12.83
C ASN A 612 8.42 -19.99 11.42
N SER A 613 7.49 -19.10 11.02
CA SER A 613 7.47 -18.45 9.70
C SER A 613 8.64 -17.49 9.49
N VAL A 614 8.91 -17.16 8.22
CA VAL A 614 9.84 -16.09 7.84
C VAL A 614 9.06 -14.88 7.34
N VAL A 615 9.19 -13.76 8.03
CA VAL A 615 8.69 -12.45 7.62
C VAL A 615 9.85 -11.59 7.12
N SER A 616 9.67 -10.90 6.00
CA SER A 616 10.64 -9.95 5.48
C SER A 616 9.95 -8.67 5.02
N VAL A 617 10.26 -7.55 5.66
CA VAL A 617 9.71 -6.23 5.34
C VAL A 617 10.85 -5.35 4.84
N THR A 618 10.78 -4.85 3.59
CA THR A 618 11.88 -4.04 3.02
C THR A 618 11.90 -2.61 3.56
N GLY A 619 10.77 -2.12 4.06
CA GLY A 619 10.64 -0.91 4.88
C GLY A 619 10.20 -1.22 6.31
N SER A 620 9.30 -0.39 6.85
CA SER A 620 9.01 -0.32 8.29
C SER A 620 7.89 -1.27 8.74
N VAL A 621 7.96 -1.66 10.02
CA VAL A 621 6.94 -2.41 10.76
C VAL A 621 6.25 -1.47 11.75
N THR A 622 4.92 -1.48 11.80
CA THR A 622 4.14 -0.67 12.75
C THR A 622 3.05 -1.50 13.44
N ILE A 623 3.10 -1.55 14.76
CA ILE A 623 2.02 -2.03 15.62
C ILE A 623 1.38 -0.78 16.25
N TYR A 624 0.15 -0.45 15.81
CA TYR A 624 -0.61 0.70 16.30
C TYR A 624 -1.19 0.44 17.71
N PRO A 625 -1.44 1.48 18.54
CA PRO A 625 -2.04 1.29 19.85
C PRO A 625 -3.48 0.77 19.74
N SER A 626 -3.94 -0.03 20.71
CA SER A 626 -5.36 -0.33 20.93
C SER A 626 -5.96 0.50 22.08
N ASP A 627 -7.28 0.41 22.25
CA ASP A 627 -7.95 0.73 23.51
C ASP A 627 -8.12 -0.54 24.38
N ALA A 628 -8.81 -0.42 25.53
CA ALA A 628 -9.06 -1.56 26.41
C ALA A 628 -10.06 -2.60 25.85
N GLY A 629 -10.59 -2.42 24.64
CA GLY A 629 -11.50 -3.35 23.96
C GLY A 629 -10.81 -4.45 23.15
N GLY A 630 -9.48 -4.38 22.97
CA GLY A 630 -8.70 -5.36 22.21
C GLY A 630 -7.20 -5.10 22.23
N THR A 631 -6.48 -5.73 21.31
CA THR A 631 -5.00 -5.70 21.26
C THR A 631 -4.54 -5.82 19.81
N ASN A 632 -3.59 -4.96 19.41
CA ASN A 632 -2.82 -5.10 18.19
C ASN A 632 -1.54 -5.88 18.49
N GLU A 633 -1.40 -7.07 17.89
CA GLU A 633 -0.37 -8.02 18.29
C GLU A 633 0.41 -8.63 17.11
N ILE A 634 1.74 -8.68 17.24
CA ILE A 634 2.56 -9.67 16.53
C ILE A 634 2.96 -10.75 17.53
N ASP A 635 2.45 -11.96 17.30
CA ASP A 635 2.76 -13.18 18.04
C ASP A 635 3.81 -13.97 17.27
N ALA A 636 5.06 -13.77 17.67
CA ALA A 636 6.22 -14.10 16.86
C ALA A 636 6.63 -15.58 16.93
N GLY A 637 6.25 -16.32 17.98
CA GLY A 637 6.72 -17.70 18.16
C GLY A 637 8.25 -17.80 18.08
N GLY A 638 8.77 -18.74 17.29
CA GLY A 638 10.18 -18.85 16.88
C GLY A 638 10.48 -18.27 15.48
N ALA A 639 9.71 -17.30 15.00
CA ALA A 639 9.83 -16.76 13.66
C ALA A 639 11.11 -15.94 13.42
N THR A 640 11.51 -15.83 12.16
CA THR A 640 12.53 -14.86 11.73
C THR A 640 11.84 -13.64 11.09
N ILE A 641 12.08 -12.44 11.62
CA ILE A 641 11.48 -11.19 11.14
C ILE A 641 12.61 -10.26 10.66
N ASN A 642 12.77 -10.13 9.35
CA ASN A 642 13.73 -9.22 8.75
C ASN A 642 13.07 -7.87 8.47
N VAL A 643 13.69 -6.75 8.86
CA VAL A 643 13.12 -5.40 8.76
C VAL A 643 14.16 -4.43 8.17
N GLY A 644 13.82 -3.84 7.02
CA GLY A 644 14.68 -2.91 6.28
C GLY A 644 14.48 -1.43 6.61
N GLY A 645 13.40 -1.08 7.31
CA GLY A 645 13.11 0.24 7.85
C GLY A 645 12.89 0.23 9.36
N ASP A 646 12.07 1.15 9.84
CA ASP A 646 11.83 1.40 11.27
C ASP A 646 10.96 0.33 11.96
N TRP A 647 11.03 0.30 13.28
CA TRP A 647 10.17 -0.51 14.14
C TRP A 647 9.42 0.39 15.14
N PHE A 648 8.09 0.45 14.98
CA PHE A 648 7.20 1.20 15.85
C PHE A 648 6.24 0.23 16.57
N ASN A 649 6.40 0.05 17.88
CA ASN A 649 5.49 -0.79 18.68
C ASN A 649 4.75 0.03 19.76
N SER A 650 3.54 0.47 19.42
CA SER A 650 2.63 1.14 20.36
C SER A 650 1.72 0.19 21.13
N ASP A 651 1.81 -1.12 20.91
CA ASP A 651 0.96 -2.15 21.53
C ASP A 651 1.77 -3.43 21.83
N THR A 652 1.46 -4.59 21.24
CA THR A 652 1.96 -5.88 21.73
C THR A 652 2.85 -6.62 20.73
N PHE A 653 4.08 -6.93 21.15
CA PHE A 653 4.98 -7.88 20.49
C PHE A 653 5.26 -9.07 21.43
N THR A 654 4.65 -10.21 21.15
CA THR A 654 4.83 -11.45 21.91
C THR A 654 6.01 -12.22 21.29
N TYR A 655 7.20 -12.01 21.86
CA TYR A 655 8.48 -12.36 21.24
C TYR A 655 8.82 -13.86 21.14
N GLY A 656 8.20 -14.73 21.95
CA GLY A 656 8.47 -16.17 21.98
C GLY A 656 9.95 -16.55 22.10
N THR A 657 10.49 -17.12 21.02
CA THR A 657 11.92 -17.41 20.79
C THR A 657 12.36 -16.90 19.41
N SER A 658 11.81 -15.77 18.96
CA SER A 658 11.99 -15.22 17.61
C SER A 658 13.35 -14.52 17.40
N THR A 659 13.72 -14.32 16.13
CA THR A 659 14.89 -13.51 15.75
C THR A 659 14.45 -12.33 14.91
N VAL A 660 14.74 -11.10 15.37
CA VAL A 660 14.48 -9.86 14.62
C VAL A 660 15.78 -9.32 14.03
N ASN A 661 15.85 -9.24 12.71
CA ASN A 661 17.04 -8.78 11.98
C ASN A 661 16.77 -7.41 11.36
N PHE A 662 17.48 -6.39 11.82
CA PHE A 662 17.46 -5.05 11.22
C PHE A 662 18.45 -5.01 10.05
N THR A 663 17.93 -5.14 8.83
CA THR A 663 18.72 -5.39 7.60
C THR A 663 18.88 -4.16 6.70
N GLY A 664 18.26 -3.03 7.03
CA GLY A 664 18.33 -1.79 6.25
C GLY A 664 19.72 -1.16 6.21
N THR A 665 20.02 -0.39 5.16
CA THR A 665 21.29 0.34 5.02
C THR A 665 21.23 1.78 5.53
N SER A 666 20.02 2.28 5.84
CA SER A 666 19.79 3.61 6.42
C SER A 666 19.94 3.61 7.95
N ALA A 667 19.72 4.76 8.58
CA ALA A 667 19.32 4.78 9.99
C ALA A 667 17.96 4.06 10.16
N ILE A 668 17.78 3.36 11.27
CA ILE A 668 16.56 2.65 11.65
C ILE A 668 16.15 3.12 13.05
N ASP A 669 14.97 3.73 13.17
CA ASP A 669 14.40 4.07 14.48
C ASP A 669 13.66 2.86 15.08
N ILE A 670 13.95 2.54 16.34
CA ILE A 670 13.24 1.57 17.15
C ILE A 670 12.57 2.34 18.29
N SER A 671 11.25 2.51 18.21
CA SER A 671 10.46 3.35 19.11
C SER A 671 9.22 2.63 19.61
N ASP A 672 9.37 2.02 20.79
CA ASP A 672 8.29 1.44 21.56
C ASP A 672 7.65 2.51 22.48
N THR A 673 6.32 2.56 22.53
CA THR A 673 5.60 3.57 23.34
C THR A 673 4.38 3.00 24.08
N PRO A 674 4.23 3.31 25.39
CA PRO A 674 5.28 3.74 26.32
C PRO A 674 6.33 2.62 26.50
N LEU A 675 7.59 2.98 26.81
CA LEU A 675 8.56 1.97 27.27
C LEU A 675 8.43 1.74 28.78
N SER A 676 8.48 0.46 29.17
CA SER A 676 8.66 0.00 30.53
C SER A 676 9.59 -1.21 30.51
N TRP A 677 10.65 -1.19 31.31
CA TRP A 677 11.66 -2.25 31.36
C TRP A 677 11.12 -3.61 31.82
N TYR A 678 9.96 -3.60 32.49
CA TYR A 678 9.25 -4.77 32.98
C TYR A 678 8.12 -5.24 32.04
N ASP A 679 7.87 -4.50 30.95
CA ASP A 679 6.84 -4.84 29.98
C ASP A 679 7.38 -5.84 28.94
N ASN A 680 6.94 -7.09 29.05
CA ASN A 680 7.33 -8.16 28.15
C ASN A 680 6.75 -7.97 26.73
N SER A 681 5.73 -7.12 26.53
CA SER A 681 5.14 -6.83 25.21
C SER A 681 6.00 -5.95 24.31
N LYS A 682 7.11 -5.41 24.85
CA LYS A 682 8.11 -4.58 24.15
C LYS A 682 9.49 -5.23 24.03
N ARG A 683 9.67 -6.45 24.58
CA ARG A 683 10.98 -7.12 24.63
C ARG A 683 11.21 -7.94 23.36
N PHE A 684 12.44 -7.96 22.85
CA PHE A 684 12.88 -8.86 21.78
C PHE A 684 13.49 -10.14 22.36
N TYR A 685 13.51 -11.25 21.62
CA TYR A 685 14.24 -12.45 22.03
C TYR A 685 15.69 -12.41 21.53
N ASP A 686 15.92 -12.73 20.26
CA ASP A 686 17.20 -12.52 19.57
C ASP A 686 17.10 -11.34 18.61
N VAL A 687 18.17 -10.54 18.51
CA VAL A 687 18.24 -9.36 17.65
C VAL A 687 19.56 -9.33 16.89
N THR A 688 19.51 -9.07 15.57
CA THR A 688 20.69 -8.68 14.77
C THR A 688 20.55 -7.22 14.34
N ALA A 689 21.55 -6.39 14.63
CA ALA A 689 21.53 -4.95 14.38
C ALA A 689 22.93 -4.37 14.10
N ALA A 690 23.01 -3.05 13.89
CA ALA A 690 24.25 -2.32 13.57
C ALA A 690 25.11 -2.99 12.48
N ALA A 691 24.51 -3.27 11.32
CA ALA A 691 25.25 -3.69 10.13
C ALA A 691 26.28 -2.62 9.68
N GLY A 692 27.29 -2.98 8.89
CA GLY A 692 28.33 -2.03 8.47
C GLY A 692 27.76 -0.82 7.71
N GLY A 693 27.90 0.38 8.29
CA GLY A 693 27.33 1.64 7.78
C GLY A 693 25.89 1.96 8.24
N GLN A 694 25.21 1.01 8.89
CA GLN A 694 23.88 1.21 9.48
C GLN A 694 23.98 1.93 10.84
N THR A 695 22.97 2.75 11.16
CA THR A 695 22.76 3.28 12.53
C THR A 695 21.47 2.72 13.09
N THR A 696 21.52 1.95 14.17
CA THR A 696 20.34 1.47 14.89
C THR A 696 20.03 2.42 16.04
N ASN A 697 18.94 3.16 15.95
CA ASN A 697 18.56 4.16 16.94
C ASN A 697 17.47 3.61 17.88
N ALA A 698 17.90 3.16 19.06
CA ALA A 698 17.00 2.72 20.12
C ALA A 698 16.35 3.94 20.79
N VAL A 699 15.41 4.62 20.12
CA VAL A 699 14.91 5.98 20.43
C VAL A 699 14.61 6.21 21.91
N ARG A 700 14.05 5.20 22.60
CA ARG A 700 13.82 5.20 24.06
C ARG A 700 14.61 4.12 24.81
N GLY A 701 15.29 3.24 24.08
CA GLY A 701 15.97 2.04 24.55
C GLY A 701 15.42 0.76 23.92
N MET A 702 16.01 -0.38 24.26
CA MET A 702 15.58 -1.72 23.81
C MET A 702 15.76 -2.73 24.95
N SER A 703 14.89 -3.74 25.03
CA SER A 703 15.08 -4.89 25.94
C SER A 703 15.23 -6.17 25.12
N ILE A 704 16.22 -6.99 25.47
CA ILE A 704 16.57 -8.24 24.77
C ILE A 704 16.63 -9.39 25.79
N ALA A 705 15.85 -10.44 25.55
CA ALA A 705 15.71 -11.61 26.42
C ALA A 705 16.81 -12.66 26.20
N ASN A 706 17.37 -12.75 24.98
CA ASN A 706 18.43 -13.67 24.62
C ASN A 706 19.64 -12.89 24.05
N VAL A 707 20.02 -13.03 22.78
CA VAL A 707 21.27 -12.46 22.25
C VAL A 707 21.01 -11.21 21.41
N LEU A 708 21.70 -10.12 21.76
CA LEU A 708 21.90 -8.99 20.86
C LEU A 708 23.20 -9.19 20.08
N THR A 709 23.10 -9.30 18.76
CA THR A 709 24.23 -9.42 17.83
C THR A 709 24.40 -8.12 17.06
N LEU A 710 25.58 -7.49 17.17
CA LEU A 710 25.95 -6.25 16.51
C LEU A 710 27.07 -6.47 15.48
N GLY A 711 26.94 -5.85 14.32
CA GLY A 711 27.95 -5.83 13.27
C GLY A 711 29.07 -4.83 13.53
N THR A 712 29.28 -3.92 12.58
CA THR A 712 30.29 -2.84 12.57
C THR A 712 29.68 -1.44 12.37
N GLY A 713 28.36 -1.33 12.52
CA GLY A 713 27.61 -0.07 12.47
C GLY A 713 27.64 0.69 13.80
N THR A 714 26.66 1.56 14.01
CA THR A 714 26.51 2.36 15.23
C THR A 714 25.18 2.08 15.93
N VAL A 715 25.16 2.09 17.26
CA VAL A 715 23.93 2.10 18.06
C VAL A 715 23.81 3.42 18.82
N THR A 716 22.65 4.07 18.74
CA THR A 716 22.31 5.35 19.39
C THR A 716 21.03 5.21 20.23
N GLY A 717 20.69 6.25 21.01
CA GLY A 717 19.42 6.33 21.74
C GLY A 717 19.52 6.00 23.24
N GLY A 718 18.53 5.31 23.79
CA GLY A 718 18.37 5.01 25.23
C GLY A 718 19.20 3.84 25.75
N GLU A 719 18.73 3.18 26.81
CA GLU A 719 19.41 2.01 27.42
C GLU A 719 19.20 0.73 26.59
N LEU A 720 20.24 -0.12 26.49
CA LEU A 720 20.13 -1.50 26.01
C LEU A 720 20.08 -2.44 27.22
N LEU A 721 18.92 -3.01 27.51
CA LEU A 721 18.69 -3.92 28.63
C LEU A 721 18.77 -5.38 28.20
N LEU A 722 19.84 -6.06 28.61
CA LEU A 722 20.14 -7.46 28.28
C LEU A 722 19.80 -8.35 29.48
N THR A 723 18.74 -9.17 29.38
CA THR A 723 18.25 -9.99 30.51
C THR A 723 18.57 -11.48 30.38
N LYS A 724 19.41 -11.87 29.41
CA LYS A 724 19.71 -13.27 29.11
C LYS A 724 20.36 -14.02 30.26
N ASP A 725 19.73 -15.12 30.63
CA ASP A 725 20.29 -16.15 31.48
C ASP A 725 21.33 -17.01 30.73
N GLY A 726 22.52 -17.11 31.32
CA GLY A 726 23.63 -17.96 30.86
C GLY A 726 24.35 -17.48 29.58
N GLY A 727 25.67 -17.62 29.56
CA GLY A 727 26.49 -17.39 28.37
C GLY A 727 26.64 -15.90 28.02
N THR A 728 26.61 -15.55 26.73
CA THR A 728 26.96 -14.21 26.24
C THR A 728 25.73 -13.45 25.70
N PRO A 729 25.21 -12.42 26.40
CA PRO A 729 24.04 -11.62 25.96
C PRO A 729 24.32 -10.61 24.84
N LEU A 730 25.57 -10.16 24.69
CA LEU A 730 25.99 -9.22 23.65
C LEU A 730 27.12 -9.85 22.82
N ILE A 731 26.91 -9.99 21.53
CA ILE A 731 27.94 -10.30 20.55
C ILE A 731 28.15 -9.04 19.72
N THR A 732 29.39 -8.58 19.56
CA THR A 732 29.72 -7.40 18.74
C THR A 732 30.92 -7.70 17.85
N SER A 733 30.86 -7.23 16.61
CA SER A 733 31.95 -7.36 15.62
C SER A 733 32.78 -6.08 15.49
N GLY A 734 32.67 -5.17 16.47
CA GLY A 734 33.25 -3.82 16.43
C GLY A 734 32.25 -2.71 16.17
N ALA A 735 30.99 -2.86 16.60
CA ALA A 735 29.98 -1.81 16.52
C ALA A 735 30.25 -0.66 17.51
N THR A 736 30.00 0.57 17.09
CA THR A 736 30.15 1.77 17.92
C THR A 736 28.92 1.93 18.83
N LEU A 737 29.12 1.89 20.15
CA LEU A 737 28.08 2.11 21.15
C LEU A 737 28.07 3.59 21.58
N SER A 738 27.00 4.30 21.19
CA SER A 738 26.81 5.75 21.43
C SER A 738 25.41 6.07 21.97
N ASN A 739 24.75 5.06 22.52
CA ASN A 739 23.48 5.15 23.22
C ASN A 739 23.69 5.53 24.70
N TYR A 740 22.63 5.64 25.50
CA TYR A 740 22.74 6.13 26.89
C TYR A 740 23.50 5.18 27.83
N SER A 741 23.23 3.87 27.73
CA SER A 741 23.81 2.85 28.61
C SER A 741 23.62 1.43 28.06
N VAL A 742 24.48 0.50 28.44
CA VAL A 742 24.25 -0.94 28.26
C VAL A 742 24.18 -1.58 29.64
N LYS A 743 23.12 -2.36 29.86
CA LYS A 743 22.80 -2.93 31.16
C LYS A 743 22.56 -4.43 31.05
N TYR A 744 23.42 -5.18 31.72
CA TYR A 744 23.21 -6.60 31.97
C TYR A 744 22.30 -6.73 33.21
N SER A 745 21.27 -7.59 33.14
CA SER A 745 20.31 -7.83 34.24
C SER A 745 19.82 -9.30 34.39
N PRO A 746 20.67 -10.34 34.26
CA PRO A 746 20.30 -11.77 34.31
C PRO A 746 19.80 -12.26 35.69
N GLN A 747 19.20 -13.45 35.72
CA GLN A 747 18.73 -14.14 36.94
C GLN A 747 19.61 -15.32 37.38
N THR A 748 20.48 -15.85 36.50
CA THR A 748 21.26 -17.07 36.72
C THR A 748 22.69 -16.99 36.14
N ASN A 749 23.57 -17.88 36.64
CA ASN A 749 25.00 -17.94 36.30
C ASN A 749 25.31 -18.98 35.22
N PRO A 750 26.46 -18.86 34.51
CA PRO A 750 27.39 -17.71 34.45
C PRO A 750 27.08 -16.80 33.26
N VAL A 751 27.42 -15.51 33.35
CA VAL A 751 27.18 -14.55 32.26
C VAL A 751 28.47 -13.88 31.80
N ASN A 752 28.61 -13.64 30.50
CA ASN A 752 29.78 -13.04 29.89
C ASN A 752 29.51 -11.59 29.45
N VAL A 753 30.48 -10.71 29.68
CA VAL A 753 30.48 -9.31 29.19
C VAL A 753 31.40 -9.20 27.98
N ALA A 754 30.95 -8.50 26.94
CA ALA A 754 31.69 -8.41 25.69
C ALA A 754 32.86 -7.41 25.79
N SER A 755 33.95 -7.70 25.10
CA SER A 755 35.05 -6.75 24.89
C SER A 755 34.62 -5.69 23.87
N THR A 756 34.42 -4.48 24.34
CA THR A 756 34.06 -3.30 23.55
C THR A 756 34.22 -2.04 24.41
N SER A 757 34.16 -0.87 23.77
CA SER A 757 33.85 0.37 24.48
C SER A 757 32.34 0.46 24.75
N TYR A 758 31.94 0.93 25.93
CA TYR A 758 30.56 1.19 26.33
C TYR A 758 30.40 2.66 26.74
N PRO A 759 29.23 3.29 26.52
CA PRO A 759 28.95 4.62 27.06
C PRO A 759 28.91 4.56 28.60
N ILE A 760 27.85 3.97 29.16
CA ILE A 760 27.78 3.58 30.57
C ILE A 760 27.53 2.07 30.62
N LEU A 761 28.35 1.32 31.35
CA LEU A 761 28.20 -0.12 31.56
C LEU A 761 27.60 -0.37 32.95
N TRP A 762 26.37 -0.90 32.98
CA TRP A 762 25.75 -1.41 34.20
C TRP A 762 25.86 -2.93 34.24
N VAL A 763 26.65 -3.45 35.17
CA VAL A 763 26.73 -4.85 35.52
C VAL A 763 25.82 -5.08 36.72
N SER A 764 24.63 -5.64 36.49
CA SER A 764 23.58 -5.73 37.50
C SER A 764 22.92 -7.12 37.55
N SER A 765 22.64 -7.60 38.76
CA SER A 765 22.02 -8.90 38.99
C SER A 765 20.55 -8.79 39.37
N SER A 766 19.71 -9.56 38.67
CA SER A 766 18.34 -9.86 39.12
C SER A 766 18.33 -11.12 40.00
N GLY A 767 19.27 -12.04 39.78
CA GLY A 767 19.52 -13.23 40.61
C GLY A 767 20.24 -12.94 41.93
N PRO A 768 20.34 -13.92 42.85
CA PRO A 768 20.83 -13.72 44.22
C PRO A 768 22.28 -13.21 44.29
N SER A 769 23.20 -13.89 43.60
CA SER A 769 24.56 -13.42 43.31
C SER A 769 24.88 -13.90 41.90
N ILE A 770 25.35 -12.99 41.04
CA ILE A 770 25.68 -13.29 39.64
C ILE A 770 27.12 -12.92 39.34
N THR A 771 27.86 -13.88 38.80
CA THR A 771 29.20 -13.70 38.24
C THR A 771 29.12 -13.36 36.76
N PHE A 772 29.71 -12.21 36.44
CA PHE A 772 29.92 -11.67 35.12
C PHE A 772 31.41 -11.82 34.77
N THR A 773 31.74 -12.44 33.65
CA THR A 773 33.14 -12.67 33.23
C THR A 773 33.47 -11.84 31.99
N LEU A 774 34.58 -11.09 32.01
CA LEU A 774 35.05 -10.37 30.83
C LEU A 774 35.62 -11.33 29.76
N LEU A 775 35.19 -11.17 28.51
CA LEU A 775 35.73 -11.91 27.35
C LEU A 775 36.97 -11.27 26.70
N GLY A 776 37.40 -10.10 27.19
CA GLY A 776 38.49 -9.28 26.68
C GLY A 776 38.45 -7.90 27.35
N ASP A 777 39.38 -7.01 27.00
CA ASP A 777 39.48 -5.69 27.60
C ASP A 777 38.21 -4.85 27.36
N VAL A 778 37.88 -3.95 28.31
CA VAL A 778 36.68 -3.09 28.28
C VAL A 778 37.06 -1.63 28.53
N SER A 779 36.41 -0.70 27.84
CA SER A 779 36.49 0.73 28.16
C SER A 779 35.12 1.37 28.31
N CYS A 780 35.01 2.43 29.13
CA CYS A 780 33.73 3.13 29.33
C CYS A 780 33.83 4.56 29.89
N ASP A 781 32.74 5.35 29.85
CA ASP A 781 32.67 6.54 30.71
C ASP A 781 32.49 6.10 32.17
N LYS A 782 31.48 5.25 32.45
CA LYS A 782 31.16 4.82 33.82
C LYS A 782 30.83 3.34 33.91
N LEU A 783 31.45 2.66 34.86
CA LEU A 783 31.13 1.29 35.27
C LEU A 783 30.33 1.34 36.59
N TRP A 784 29.12 0.80 36.55
CA TRP A 784 28.27 0.56 37.72
C TRP A 784 28.16 -0.94 37.97
N LEU A 785 28.68 -1.39 39.11
CA LEU A 785 28.64 -2.79 39.54
C LEU A 785 27.70 -2.93 40.73
N ILE A 786 26.43 -3.27 40.47
CA ILE A 786 25.34 -3.16 41.46
C ILE A 786 24.24 -4.20 41.28
N GLY A 787 24.01 -5.06 42.28
CA GLY A 787 22.83 -5.91 42.31
C GLY A 787 21.51 -5.13 42.35
N ASN A 788 20.39 -5.82 42.14
CA ASN A 788 19.09 -5.33 42.63
C ASN A 788 18.99 -5.45 44.16
N TYR A 789 17.87 -5.06 44.76
CA TYR A 789 17.69 -5.05 46.22
C TYR A 789 17.91 -6.44 46.85
N GLY A 790 18.87 -6.52 47.77
CA GLY A 790 19.30 -7.78 48.40
C GLY A 790 19.95 -8.77 47.43
N LYS A 791 20.71 -8.27 46.44
CA LYS A 791 21.43 -9.04 45.42
C LYS A 791 22.87 -8.54 45.27
N GLU A 792 23.75 -9.43 44.83
CA GLU A 792 25.17 -9.14 44.55
C GLU A 792 25.47 -9.26 43.05
N SER A 793 26.26 -8.33 42.50
CA SER A 793 26.84 -8.44 41.15
C SER A 793 28.36 -8.57 41.26
N VAL A 794 28.90 -9.72 40.86
CA VAL A 794 30.33 -10.04 40.88
C VAL A 794 30.89 -9.87 39.47
N LEU A 795 31.82 -8.94 39.23
CA LEU A 795 32.53 -8.82 37.97
C LEU A 795 33.92 -9.43 38.08
N ASP A 796 34.10 -10.59 37.46
CA ASP A 796 35.39 -11.25 37.27
C ASP A 796 36.04 -10.74 35.98
N THR A 797 37.19 -10.09 36.13
CA THR A 797 37.97 -9.57 35.02
C THR A 797 38.65 -10.65 34.18
N ALA A 798 38.82 -11.87 34.70
CA ALA A 798 39.52 -12.98 34.03
C ALA A 798 40.92 -12.64 33.45
N ASN A 799 41.62 -11.66 34.05
CA ASN A 799 42.90 -11.08 33.61
C ASN A 799 42.83 -10.07 32.45
N HIS A 800 41.63 -9.59 32.11
CA HIS A 800 41.39 -8.51 31.14
C HIS A 800 41.25 -7.14 31.80
N SER A 801 41.67 -6.10 31.09
CA SER A 801 41.78 -4.74 31.60
C SER A 801 40.45 -3.97 31.53
N ILE A 802 40.28 -3.00 32.43
CA ILE A 802 39.16 -2.05 32.41
C ILE A 802 39.70 -0.62 32.42
N THR A 803 39.32 0.20 31.44
CA THR A 803 39.68 1.64 31.38
C THR A 803 38.42 2.51 31.39
N CYS A 804 38.09 3.19 32.49
CA CYS A 804 36.89 4.04 32.56
C CYS A 804 37.02 5.32 33.40
N ASN A 805 36.34 6.40 32.99
CA ASN A 805 36.37 7.68 33.74
C ASN A 805 35.80 7.57 35.17
N GLN A 806 34.97 6.58 35.48
CA GLN A 806 34.47 6.33 36.83
C GLN A 806 34.13 4.85 37.09
N LEU A 807 34.50 4.34 38.28
CA LEU A 807 34.07 3.05 38.83
C LEU A 807 33.18 3.27 40.06
N ASN A 808 31.99 2.68 40.06
CA ASN A 808 31.10 2.59 41.22
C ASN A 808 30.83 1.12 41.59
N VAL A 809 31.21 0.74 42.80
CA VAL A 809 30.89 -0.57 43.40
C VAL A 809 29.87 -0.34 44.52
N GLY A 810 28.65 -0.86 44.35
CA GLY A 810 27.53 -0.53 45.23
C GLY A 810 26.81 0.78 44.88
N TYR A 811 25.85 1.18 45.71
CA TYR A 811 25.03 2.38 45.47
C TYR A 811 24.60 3.07 46.78
N ALA A 812 25.20 4.23 47.12
CA ALA A 812 25.02 4.90 48.42
C ALA A 812 23.56 5.14 48.86
N SER A 813 22.63 5.43 47.94
CA SER A 813 21.22 5.66 48.31
C SER A 813 20.45 4.37 48.65
N TYR A 814 21.00 3.21 48.30
CA TYR A 814 20.38 1.89 48.44
C TYR A 814 21.44 0.85 48.85
N PRO A 815 21.93 0.88 50.12
CA PRO A 815 23.06 0.08 50.57
C PRO A 815 22.83 -1.46 50.54
N SER A 816 21.60 -1.91 50.35
CA SER A 816 21.23 -3.32 50.09
C SER A 816 21.51 -3.79 48.64
N ARG A 817 22.21 -3.01 47.82
CA ARG A 817 22.53 -3.30 46.41
C ARG A 817 24.02 -3.52 46.24
N TYR A 818 24.47 -4.77 46.26
CA TYR A 818 25.89 -5.10 46.43
C TYR A 818 26.64 -5.25 45.10
N GLY A 819 27.89 -4.83 45.08
CA GLY A 819 28.83 -5.02 43.97
C GLY A 819 30.15 -5.63 44.43
N LYS A 820 30.77 -6.47 43.60
CA LYS A 820 32.06 -7.11 43.88
C LYS A 820 32.96 -7.19 42.64
N LEU A 821 34.05 -6.45 42.59
CA LEU A 821 35.02 -6.51 41.48
C LEU A 821 36.18 -7.46 41.83
N VAL A 822 36.55 -8.37 40.91
CA VAL A 822 37.65 -9.34 41.09
C VAL A 822 38.70 -9.13 40.00
N LEU A 823 39.91 -8.71 40.40
CA LEU A 823 40.94 -8.24 39.47
C LEU A 823 41.89 -9.32 38.97
N ASN A 824 42.08 -10.44 39.67
CA ASN A 824 43.08 -11.45 39.32
C ASN A 824 44.49 -10.84 39.08
N ASN A 825 44.97 -10.77 37.83
CA ASN A 825 46.21 -10.12 37.40
C ASN A 825 45.96 -8.98 36.37
N SER A 826 44.75 -8.40 36.36
CA SER A 826 44.31 -7.36 35.41
C SER A 826 44.91 -5.98 35.70
N THR A 827 44.91 -5.12 34.68
CA THR A 827 45.12 -3.67 34.84
C THR A 827 43.78 -2.95 34.87
N ILE A 828 43.56 -2.12 35.88
CA ILE A 828 42.39 -1.26 36.04
C ILE A 828 42.89 0.18 35.96
N ASP A 829 42.33 0.97 35.05
CA ASP A 829 42.69 2.37 34.78
C ASP A 829 41.44 3.23 34.90
N ILE A 830 41.36 4.02 35.97
CA ILE A 830 40.12 4.68 36.39
C ILE A 830 40.35 6.17 36.67
N GLY A 831 39.33 6.99 36.39
CA GLY A 831 39.20 8.32 36.97
C GLY A 831 38.85 8.24 38.46
N ASP A 832 37.59 8.51 38.84
CA ASP A 832 37.14 8.35 40.23
C ASP A 832 36.79 6.88 40.56
N LEU A 833 37.39 6.32 41.62
CA LEU A 833 37.09 5.00 42.16
C LEU A 833 36.26 5.12 43.45
N ILE A 834 35.05 4.59 43.46
CA ILE A 834 34.11 4.68 44.59
C ILE A 834 33.58 3.30 44.98
N ILE A 835 33.93 2.85 46.18
CA ILE A 835 33.28 1.74 46.89
C ILE A 835 32.26 2.35 47.87
N HIS A 836 30.97 2.18 47.56
CA HIS A 836 29.85 2.70 48.35
C HIS A 836 29.61 1.84 49.61
N PRO A 837 29.08 2.37 50.71
CA PRO A 837 28.79 1.58 51.90
C PRO A 837 27.64 0.57 51.64
N SER A 838 27.77 -0.65 52.17
CA SER A 838 26.70 -1.65 52.24
C SER A 838 25.86 -1.53 53.53
N ASP A 839 24.80 -2.33 53.63
CA ASP A 839 24.16 -2.65 54.91
C ASP A 839 24.51 -4.08 55.37
N SER A 840 24.08 -4.46 56.57
CA SER A 840 24.41 -5.75 57.19
C SER A 840 23.97 -7.01 56.42
N GLY A 841 23.27 -6.87 55.30
CA GLY A 841 22.87 -7.97 54.42
C GLY A 841 23.88 -8.34 53.32
N GLY A 842 24.99 -7.62 53.17
CA GLY A 842 26.01 -7.86 52.15
C GLY A 842 27.26 -6.99 52.32
N VAL A 843 28.09 -6.90 51.27
CA VAL A 843 29.36 -6.16 51.26
C VAL A 843 29.59 -5.57 49.87
N ASN A 844 30.03 -4.32 49.76
CA ASN A 844 30.57 -3.77 48.53
C ASN A 844 32.09 -3.94 48.51
N GLN A 845 32.60 -4.64 47.50
CA GLN A 845 33.92 -5.24 47.57
C GLN A 845 34.78 -5.00 46.31
N ILE A 846 36.07 -4.78 46.51
CA ILE A 846 37.08 -4.98 45.46
C ILE A 846 38.13 -5.97 45.96
N GLU A 847 38.34 -7.06 45.22
CA GLU A 847 39.40 -8.06 45.42
C GLU A 847 40.49 -7.84 44.38
N ALA A 848 41.53 -7.10 44.78
CA ALA A 848 42.56 -6.60 43.88
C ALA A 848 43.57 -7.67 43.39
N GLY A 849 43.61 -8.83 44.05
CA GLY A 849 44.46 -9.96 43.66
C GLY A 849 45.93 -9.57 43.56
N ASN A 850 46.52 -9.76 42.38
CA ASN A 850 47.87 -9.33 42.02
C ASN A 850 47.85 -8.19 40.97
N GLY A 851 46.68 -7.59 40.72
CA GLY A 851 46.46 -6.60 39.67
C GLY A 851 47.12 -5.25 39.93
N SER A 852 46.99 -4.34 38.96
CA SER A 852 47.40 -2.94 39.10
C SER A 852 46.20 -2.02 38.92
N LEU A 853 46.01 -1.07 39.86
CA LEU A 853 44.97 -0.04 39.79
C LEU A 853 45.65 1.31 39.59
N TYR A 854 45.51 1.88 38.40
CA TYR A 854 45.81 3.28 38.11
C TYR A 854 44.55 4.09 38.39
N VAL A 855 44.68 5.13 39.22
CA VAL A 855 43.56 5.98 39.65
C VAL A 855 44.00 7.43 39.49
N SER A 856 43.37 8.10 38.53
CA SER A 856 43.68 9.47 38.10
C SER A 856 42.71 10.52 38.67
N GLY A 857 41.57 10.09 39.20
CA GLY A 857 40.66 10.87 40.02
C GLY A 857 40.84 10.59 41.51
N ASN A 858 39.74 10.58 42.26
CA ASN A 858 39.74 10.33 43.70
C ASN A 858 39.56 8.86 44.04
N TRP A 859 40.00 8.49 45.24
CA TRP A 859 39.80 7.16 45.83
C TRP A 859 38.86 7.29 47.03
N THR A 860 37.72 6.60 47.00
CA THR A 860 36.76 6.56 48.11
C THR A 860 36.46 5.11 48.49
N ASN A 861 36.95 4.68 49.66
CA ASN A 861 36.62 3.38 50.25
C ASN A 861 35.68 3.52 51.46
N SER A 862 34.36 3.44 51.23
CA SER A 862 33.37 3.39 52.32
C SER A 862 32.99 1.96 52.75
N ASP A 863 33.67 0.93 52.22
CA ASP A 863 33.42 -0.48 52.53
C ASP A 863 34.73 -1.30 52.40
N THR A 864 34.77 -2.35 51.56
CA THR A 864 35.79 -3.41 51.67
C THR A 864 36.72 -3.47 50.45
N PHE A 865 37.95 -2.98 50.62
CA PHE A 865 39.06 -3.23 49.70
C PHE A 865 39.98 -4.36 50.23
N ILE A 866 40.16 -5.43 49.44
CA ILE A 866 41.12 -6.51 49.72
C ILE A 866 42.28 -6.41 48.73
N ALA A 867 43.43 -5.94 49.22
CA ALA A 867 44.60 -5.63 48.39
C ALA A 867 45.30 -6.84 47.76
N GLY A 868 45.28 -8.03 48.38
CA GLY A 868 46.10 -9.16 47.93
C GLY A 868 47.60 -8.81 47.90
N SER A 869 48.23 -8.91 46.72
CA SER A 869 49.57 -8.38 46.43
C SER A 869 49.57 -7.28 45.33
N SER A 870 48.41 -6.65 45.11
CA SER A 870 48.20 -5.63 44.08
C SER A 870 49.03 -4.34 44.28
N SER A 871 49.07 -3.52 43.23
CA SER A 871 49.63 -2.17 43.30
C SER A 871 48.58 -1.11 42.97
N VAL A 872 48.40 -0.13 43.85
CA VAL A 872 47.62 1.08 43.58
C VAL A 872 48.58 2.21 43.22
N ILE A 873 48.37 2.80 42.04
CA ILE A 873 49.10 3.94 41.50
C ILE A 873 48.13 5.12 41.43
N LEU A 874 48.47 6.20 42.11
CA LEU A 874 47.76 7.47 42.07
C LEU A 874 48.53 8.40 41.11
N ASP A 875 48.03 8.56 39.89
CA ASP A 875 48.68 9.27 38.79
C ASP A 875 47.97 10.56 38.34
N GLY A 876 46.90 10.92 39.05
CA GLY A 876 46.16 12.16 38.88
C GLY A 876 46.84 13.40 39.49
N VAL A 877 46.05 14.44 39.74
CA VAL A 877 46.48 15.68 40.42
C VAL A 877 45.46 16.10 41.49
N ASN A 878 45.94 16.66 42.60
CA ASN A 878 45.14 17.14 43.74
C ASN A 878 44.13 16.10 44.28
N GLN A 879 44.54 14.84 44.29
CA GLN A 879 43.67 13.68 44.57
C GLN A 879 43.33 13.57 46.06
N VAL A 880 42.13 13.05 46.36
CA VAL A 880 41.70 12.70 47.72
C VAL A 880 41.71 11.18 47.92
N LEU A 881 42.33 10.73 49.01
CA LEU A 881 42.16 9.41 49.63
C LEU A 881 41.13 9.52 50.76
N ASP A 882 39.92 9.04 50.49
CA ASP A 882 38.79 9.04 51.42
C ASP A 882 38.43 7.62 51.89
N GLY A 883 38.03 7.53 53.17
CA GLY A 883 37.87 6.27 53.89
C GLY A 883 39.20 5.59 54.25
N SER A 884 39.18 4.72 55.25
CA SER A 884 40.37 3.94 55.66
C SER A 884 40.63 2.79 54.69
N THR A 885 41.86 2.64 54.21
CA THR A 885 42.23 1.59 53.24
C THR A 885 43.51 0.88 53.66
N THR A 886 43.57 -0.45 53.47
CA THR A 886 44.82 -1.22 53.56
C THR A 886 45.28 -1.60 52.15
N PHE A 887 46.41 -1.05 51.74
CA PHE A 887 47.08 -1.31 50.48
C PHE A 887 48.17 -2.38 50.62
N PHE A 888 48.48 -3.07 49.52
CA PHE A 888 49.73 -3.82 49.42
C PHE A 888 50.84 -2.88 48.96
N ASN A 889 50.92 -2.53 47.68
CA ASN A 889 51.73 -1.38 47.24
C ASN A 889 50.84 -0.13 47.04
N LEU A 890 51.33 1.03 47.48
CA LEU A 890 50.74 2.35 47.21
C LEU A 890 51.82 3.25 46.61
N ASN A 891 51.55 3.84 45.44
CA ASN A 891 52.48 4.72 44.73
C ASN A 891 51.83 6.04 44.34
N LYS A 892 52.40 7.16 44.79
CA LYS A 892 52.18 8.51 44.26
C LYS A 892 53.54 9.12 43.96
N THR A 893 53.88 9.28 42.69
CA THR A 893 55.14 9.87 42.24
C THR A 893 54.84 11.04 41.29
N VAL A 894 55.38 12.23 41.58
CA VAL A 894 55.07 13.46 40.83
C VAL A 894 56.34 14.21 40.39
N THR A 895 56.27 14.85 39.22
CA THR A 895 57.38 15.59 38.59
C THR A 895 57.23 17.12 38.69
N ALA A 896 56.08 17.57 39.19
CA ALA A 896 55.76 18.95 39.56
C ALA A 896 55.05 18.93 40.92
N ALA A 897 55.01 20.07 41.62
CA ALA A 897 54.36 20.17 42.92
C ALA A 897 52.85 19.83 42.81
N ASP A 898 52.40 18.91 43.65
CA ASP A 898 51.04 18.38 43.68
C ASP A 898 50.64 18.10 45.14
N THR A 899 49.34 17.96 45.40
CA THR A 899 48.82 17.63 46.74
C THR A 899 48.10 16.28 46.73
N LEU A 900 48.44 15.42 47.69
CA LEU A 900 47.65 14.25 48.04
C LEU A 900 46.93 14.53 49.37
N TYR A 901 45.62 14.60 49.31
CA TYR A 901 44.75 14.84 50.45
C TYR A 901 44.32 13.51 51.07
N PHE A 902 44.24 13.47 52.40
CA PHE A 902 43.81 12.32 53.18
C PHE A 902 42.65 12.74 54.09
N THR A 903 41.54 12.01 54.09
CA THR A 903 40.41 12.39 54.96
C THR A 903 40.80 12.32 56.43
N ALA A 904 40.59 13.42 57.15
CA ALA A 904 40.92 13.55 58.57
C ALA A 904 40.34 12.40 59.41
N GLY A 905 41.16 11.82 60.28
CA GLY A 905 40.82 10.67 61.13
C GLY A 905 40.79 9.30 60.42
N THR A 906 40.93 9.23 59.09
CA THR A 906 41.07 7.94 58.38
C THR A 906 42.47 7.36 58.55
N THR A 907 42.60 6.04 58.36
CA THR A 907 43.88 5.32 58.46
C THR A 907 44.23 4.69 57.12
N GLN A 908 45.39 5.04 56.58
CA GLN A 908 45.96 4.42 55.39
C GLN A 908 47.08 3.48 55.81
N THR A 909 46.89 2.18 55.58
CA THR A 909 47.87 1.13 55.91
C THR A 909 48.54 0.64 54.63
N VAL A 910 49.87 0.45 54.63
CA VAL A 910 50.63 -0.12 53.51
C VAL A 910 51.44 -1.31 54.00
N THR A 911 51.31 -2.44 53.31
CA THR A 911 51.88 -3.74 53.74
C THR A 911 53.05 -4.22 52.88
N GLY A 912 53.16 -3.73 51.64
CA GLY A 912 54.28 -3.92 50.73
C GLY A 912 55.06 -2.61 50.56
N ASN A 913 55.09 -2.04 49.35
CA ASN A 913 55.85 -0.83 49.04
C ASN A 913 55.02 0.44 49.23
N ALA A 914 55.49 1.37 50.07
CA ALA A 914 54.98 2.73 50.19
C ALA A 914 55.91 3.69 49.42
N ILE A 915 55.47 4.13 48.23
CA ILE A 915 56.23 5.02 47.34
C ILE A 915 55.50 6.37 47.29
N LEU A 916 56.03 7.39 47.96
CA LEU A 916 55.47 8.75 47.97
C LEU A 916 56.61 9.72 47.63
N GLN A 917 56.65 10.21 46.39
CA GLN A 917 57.81 10.94 45.87
C GLN A 917 57.44 12.20 45.10
N GLY A 918 58.01 13.34 45.52
CA GLY A 918 58.17 14.52 44.67
C GLY A 918 59.53 14.52 43.96
N VAL A 919 59.95 15.70 43.48
CA VAL A 919 61.32 15.93 43.00
C VAL A 919 61.91 17.24 43.55
N SER A 920 63.21 17.47 43.35
CA SER A 920 63.90 18.66 43.87
C SER A 920 63.23 19.96 43.40
N GLY A 921 62.83 20.80 44.36
CA GLY A 921 62.09 22.05 44.10
C GLY A 921 60.61 21.89 43.74
N GLN A 922 60.07 20.67 43.76
CA GLN A 922 58.69 20.32 43.39
C GLN A 922 58.19 19.20 44.33
N LEU A 923 57.88 19.56 45.57
CA LEU A 923 57.50 18.61 46.62
C LEU A 923 56.08 18.05 46.43
N LEU A 924 55.88 16.79 46.82
CA LEU A 924 54.55 16.20 46.99
C LEU A 924 54.00 16.60 48.37
N SER A 925 52.96 17.43 48.40
CA SER A 925 52.31 17.83 49.65
C SER A 925 51.35 16.73 50.13
N LEU A 926 51.59 16.17 51.32
CA LEU A 926 50.70 15.27 52.03
C LEU A 926 49.91 16.09 53.06
N ARG A 927 48.58 16.08 52.98
CA ARG A 927 47.70 16.99 53.76
C ARG A 927 46.46 16.29 54.30
N SER A 928 46.05 16.63 55.52
CA SER A 928 44.70 16.37 56.02
C SER A 928 43.66 17.20 55.25
N THR A 929 42.45 16.67 55.04
CA THR A 929 41.31 17.46 54.54
C THR A 929 40.73 18.45 55.56
N ALA A 930 41.08 18.33 56.85
CA ALA A 930 40.54 19.18 57.91
C ALA A 930 41.57 19.48 59.02
N SER A 931 42.52 20.38 58.71
CA SER A 931 43.51 20.89 59.68
C SER A 931 42.84 21.49 60.93
N PRO A 932 43.34 21.26 62.16
CA PRO A 932 44.55 20.50 62.52
C PRO A 932 44.25 19.05 62.95
N THR A 933 43.24 18.41 62.36
CA THR A 933 42.89 17.01 62.67
C THR A 933 43.75 16.08 61.82
N SER A 934 44.51 15.20 62.46
CA SER A 934 45.43 14.32 61.74
C SER A 934 44.74 13.23 60.92
N TRP A 935 45.41 12.77 59.86
CA TRP A 935 45.16 11.47 59.22
C TRP A 935 46.24 10.47 59.66
N ASN A 936 45.92 9.17 59.72
CA ASN A 936 46.83 8.16 60.26
C ASN A 936 47.54 7.38 59.14
N PHE A 937 48.83 7.11 59.31
CA PHE A 937 49.65 6.32 58.40
C PHE A 937 50.24 5.10 59.12
N SER A 938 50.11 3.92 58.53
CA SER A 938 50.62 2.67 59.11
C SER A 938 51.41 1.88 58.07
N LEU A 939 52.72 1.76 58.26
CA LEU A 939 53.56 0.81 57.53
C LEU A 939 53.69 -0.48 58.33
N ALA A 940 53.27 -1.61 57.75
CA ALA A 940 53.35 -2.90 58.43
C ALA A 940 54.79 -3.43 58.53
N ALA A 941 55.02 -4.40 59.43
CA ALA A 941 56.33 -5.01 59.62
C ALA A 941 56.82 -5.67 58.30
N GLY A 942 57.97 -5.18 57.79
CA GLY A 942 58.54 -5.63 56.51
C GLY A 942 58.14 -4.80 55.28
N ALA A 943 57.26 -3.79 55.43
CA ALA A 943 56.94 -2.86 54.36
C ALA A 943 58.15 -2.01 53.94
N VAL A 944 58.24 -1.67 52.65
CA VAL A 944 59.36 -0.90 52.07
C VAL A 944 58.95 0.57 51.96
N LYS A 945 59.57 1.44 52.76
CA LYS A 945 59.41 2.91 52.64
C LYS A 945 60.35 3.49 51.58
N SER A 946 59.77 4.07 50.53
CA SER A 946 60.45 4.82 49.47
C SER A 946 59.84 6.22 49.37
N ILE A 947 60.02 7.01 50.43
CA ILE A 947 59.38 8.31 50.62
C ILE A 947 60.47 9.40 50.62
N SER A 948 60.38 10.36 49.70
CA SER A 948 61.32 11.49 49.62
C SER A 948 60.74 12.67 48.84
N TYR A 949 61.29 13.87 49.04
CA TYR A 949 60.74 15.12 48.47
C TYR A 949 59.24 15.30 48.76
N VAL A 950 58.80 14.95 49.97
CA VAL A 950 57.44 15.21 50.45
C VAL A 950 57.42 16.42 51.38
N ASP A 951 56.26 17.04 51.51
CA ASP A 951 55.94 18.04 52.53
C ASP A 951 54.75 17.50 53.33
N VAL A 952 54.91 17.24 54.63
CA VAL A 952 53.90 16.55 55.45
C VAL A 952 53.28 17.51 56.46
N GLN A 953 51.96 17.49 56.61
CA GLN A 953 51.23 18.25 57.63
C GLN A 953 50.03 17.45 58.14
N ASP A 954 49.72 17.61 59.43
CA ASP A 954 48.58 16.99 60.12
C ASP A 954 48.52 15.46 59.92
N SER A 955 49.57 14.73 60.32
CA SER A 955 49.65 13.28 60.11
C SER A 955 50.27 12.49 61.28
N ASP A 956 49.66 11.36 61.64
CA ASP A 956 50.15 10.46 62.69
C ASP A 956 50.64 9.13 62.09
N ALA A 957 51.96 8.92 62.09
CA ALA A 957 52.59 7.68 61.63
C ALA A 957 52.87 6.66 62.76
N SER A 958 52.48 6.94 64.02
CA SER A 958 52.80 6.10 65.18
C SER A 958 52.16 4.71 65.15
N GLY A 959 51.14 4.51 64.29
CA GLY A 959 50.55 3.21 63.98
C GLY A 959 51.40 2.33 63.04
N SER A 960 52.58 2.77 62.62
CA SER A 960 53.54 1.99 61.83
C SER A 960 54.38 1.05 62.71
N ASP A 961 55.00 0.03 62.10
CA ASP A 961 55.86 -0.90 62.83
C ASP A 961 57.08 -0.21 63.45
N SER A 962 57.49 -0.74 64.62
CA SER A 962 58.63 -0.27 65.42
C SER A 962 59.98 -0.20 64.69
N SER A 963 60.17 -0.96 63.60
CA SER A 963 61.38 -0.90 62.76
C SER A 963 61.32 0.16 61.64
N LEU A 964 60.13 0.73 61.39
CA LEU A 964 59.89 1.70 60.33
C LEU A 964 59.62 3.12 60.86
N ILE A 965 59.33 3.28 62.16
CA ILE A 965 59.27 4.59 62.83
C ILE A 965 60.67 5.03 63.34
N ASP A 966 60.98 6.33 63.32
CA ASP A 966 60.24 7.39 62.64
C ASP A 966 60.42 7.26 61.11
N ILE A 967 59.43 7.73 60.32
CA ILE A 967 59.40 7.52 58.86
C ILE A 967 60.67 8.07 58.20
N ASN A 968 61.14 9.24 58.63
CA ASN A 968 62.38 9.91 58.19
C ASN A 968 62.53 10.01 56.66
N PRO A 969 61.59 10.65 55.95
CA PRO A 969 61.66 10.80 54.50
C PRO A 969 62.77 11.78 54.07
N SER A 970 63.59 11.40 53.09
CA SER A 970 64.74 12.21 52.65
C SER A 970 64.32 13.47 51.90
N TYR A 971 65.10 14.55 52.00
CA TYR A 971 64.87 15.83 51.29
C TYR A 971 63.46 16.40 51.45
N SER A 972 62.84 16.19 52.61
CA SER A 972 61.42 16.43 52.87
C SER A 972 61.19 17.48 53.96
N VAL A 973 59.99 18.05 54.01
CA VAL A 973 59.60 19.17 54.89
C VAL A 973 58.59 18.70 55.94
N ASP A 974 58.83 19.11 57.19
CA ASP A 974 57.86 19.04 58.29
C ASP A 974 57.10 20.37 58.36
N SER A 975 55.86 20.39 57.87
CA SER A 975 54.95 21.55 57.97
C SER A 975 54.10 21.54 59.25
N GLY A 976 54.45 20.70 60.23
CA GLY A 976 53.92 20.71 61.59
C GLY A 976 52.73 19.77 61.83
N ASN A 977 52.47 19.55 63.12
CA ASN A 977 51.44 18.64 63.65
C ASN A 977 51.59 17.20 63.12
N ASN A 978 52.84 16.73 63.01
CA ASN A 978 53.18 15.38 62.57
C ASN A 978 53.70 14.54 63.75
N VAL A 979 53.29 13.27 63.82
CA VAL A 979 53.73 12.30 64.85
C VAL A 979 54.45 11.14 64.18
N SER A 980 55.62 10.76 64.71
CA SER A 980 56.52 9.70 64.18
C SER A 980 56.90 9.78 62.69
N TRP A 981 56.73 10.94 62.05
CA TRP A 981 57.23 11.19 60.70
C TRP A 981 58.71 11.57 60.66
N PHE A 982 59.19 12.37 61.61
CA PHE A 982 60.55 12.90 61.67
C PHE A 982 61.15 12.63 63.05
N GLY A 983 62.23 11.86 63.09
CA GLY A 983 62.96 11.55 64.32
C GLY A 983 63.98 12.63 64.67
N ASN A 984 64.76 12.44 65.73
CA ASN A 984 65.83 13.37 66.09
C ASN A 984 66.92 13.43 65.01
N ALA A 985 67.45 14.62 64.72
CA ALA A 985 68.52 14.83 63.75
C ALA A 985 69.83 14.15 64.19
N ASN A 986 70.48 13.41 63.30
CA ASN A 986 71.66 12.59 63.59
C ASN A 986 72.94 13.21 63.00
N ILE A 987 73.59 14.07 63.79
CA ILE A 987 74.76 14.84 63.38
C ILE A 987 76.06 14.05 63.54
N THR A 988 76.85 14.03 62.47
CA THR A 988 78.22 13.52 62.46
C THR A 988 79.20 14.64 62.09
N VAL A 989 80.41 14.61 62.65
CA VAL A 989 81.44 15.64 62.48
C VAL A 989 82.78 14.97 62.15
N VAL A 990 83.43 15.40 61.07
CA VAL A 990 84.71 14.85 60.59
C VAL A 990 85.71 15.97 60.32
N LYS A 991 86.76 16.05 61.15
CA LYS A 991 87.87 17.02 60.99
C LYS A 991 89.05 16.39 60.23
N SER A 992 89.58 17.13 59.26
CA SER A 992 90.73 16.76 58.43
C SER A 992 91.69 17.95 58.25
N SER A 993 92.91 17.74 57.74
CA SER A 993 93.81 18.84 57.38
C SER A 993 94.75 18.54 56.21
N ALA A 994 94.93 19.53 55.34
CA ALA A 994 95.84 19.51 54.20
C ALA A 994 96.92 20.60 54.33
N VAL A 995 98.12 20.36 53.78
CA VAL A 995 99.15 21.40 53.65
C VAL A 995 98.90 22.14 52.33
N ILE A 996 98.68 23.45 52.39
CA ILE A 996 98.39 24.30 51.23
C ILE A 996 99.68 24.83 50.61
N SER A 997 100.62 25.27 51.44
CA SER A 997 101.93 25.76 51.01
C SER A 997 102.98 25.63 52.13
N ASP A 998 104.27 25.68 51.77
CA ASP A 998 105.34 25.93 52.72
C ASP A 998 106.42 26.89 52.16
N PRO A 999 107.28 27.49 53.00
CA PRO A 999 108.25 28.52 52.56
C PRO A 999 109.39 28.01 51.67
N LEU A 1000 109.58 26.69 51.56
CA LEU A 1000 110.66 26.05 50.81
C LEU A 1000 110.17 25.46 49.47
N ASN A 1001 108.99 24.85 49.45
CA ASN A 1001 108.43 24.14 48.29
C ASN A 1001 107.25 24.91 47.63
N GLY A 1002 106.81 26.03 48.22
CA GLY A 1002 105.63 26.76 47.78
C GLY A 1002 104.38 25.90 47.88
N THR A 1003 103.53 25.90 46.87
CA THR A 1003 102.35 25.02 46.76
C THR A 1003 102.65 23.64 46.15
N THR A 1004 103.90 23.34 45.79
CA THR A 1004 104.27 22.12 45.05
C THR A 1004 104.89 21.09 45.99
N ASN A 1005 104.14 20.02 46.30
CA ASN A 1005 104.51 19.01 47.31
C ASN A 1005 104.86 19.63 48.70
N PRO A 1006 103.97 20.45 49.28
CA PRO A 1006 104.23 21.17 50.52
C PRO A 1006 104.27 20.26 51.75
N LYS A 1007 105.12 20.62 52.72
CA LYS A 1007 105.46 19.85 53.91
C LYS A 1007 105.09 20.61 55.18
N ARG A 1008 104.79 19.88 56.26
CA ARG A 1008 104.54 20.47 57.59
C ARG A 1008 105.86 20.88 58.25
N ILE A 1009 106.34 22.07 57.88
CA ILE A 1009 107.53 22.74 58.43
C ILE A 1009 107.12 24.14 58.97
N PRO A 1010 107.94 24.80 59.80
CA PRO A 1010 107.70 26.19 60.19
C PRO A 1010 107.44 27.11 58.99
N GLY A 1011 106.45 27.99 59.12
CA GLY A 1011 105.91 28.85 58.07
C GLY A 1011 104.95 28.16 57.08
N ALA A 1012 104.64 26.87 57.23
CA ALA A 1012 103.69 26.17 56.34
C ALA A 1012 102.23 26.50 56.64
N VAL A 1013 101.43 26.74 55.61
CA VAL A 1013 99.98 26.96 55.71
C VAL A 1013 99.24 25.64 55.68
N ILE A 1014 98.42 25.39 56.69
CA ILE A 1014 97.58 24.21 56.86
C ILE A 1014 96.11 24.63 56.77
N GLU A 1015 95.35 24.07 55.84
CA GLU A 1015 93.89 24.19 55.82
C GLU A 1015 93.28 23.03 56.61
N TYR A 1016 92.49 23.36 57.62
CA TYR A 1016 91.60 22.42 58.28
C TYR A 1016 90.25 22.42 57.57
N SER A 1017 89.59 21.26 57.51
CA SER A 1017 88.23 21.11 57.00
C SER A 1017 87.43 20.21 57.95
N ILE A 1018 86.35 20.77 58.50
CA ILE A 1018 85.40 20.11 59.38
C ILE A 1018 84.10 19.92 58.59
N VAL A 1019 83.85 18.70 58.15
CA VAL A 1019 82.57 18.32 57.52
C VAL A 1019 81.57 18.04 58.64
N VAL A 1020 80.37 18.59 58.55
CA VAL A 1020 79.25 18.34 59.45
C VAL A 1020 78.06 17.86 58.63
N THR A 1021 77.61 16.64 58.89
CA THR A 1021 76.57 15.97 58.10
C THR A 1021 75.40 15.59 59.00
N ASN A 1022 74.19 16.02 58.65
CA ASN A 1022 72.96 15.48 59.23
C ASN A 1022 72.56 14.22 58.45
N THR A 1023 72.89 13.06 59.01
CA THR A 1023 72.84 11.78 58.27
C THR A 1023 71.41 11.29 58.04
N VAL A 1024 70.53 11.47 59.02
CA VAL A 1024 69.10 11.09 59.04
C VAL A 1024 68.37 11.89 60.12
N GLY A 1025 67.04 11.99 60.05
CA GLY A 1025 66.21 12.59 61.09
C GLY A 1025 65.40 13.81 60.62
N ALA A 1026 64.99 14.65 61.57
CA ALA A 1026 64.49 15.99 61.31
C ALA A 1026 65.59 16.94 60.80
N GLN A 1027 65.21 18.14 60.36
CA GLN A 1027 66.17 19.21 60.08
C GLN A 1027 66.83 19.67 61.38
N ALA A 1028 68.16 19.63 61.42
CA ALA A 1028 68.93 20.25 62.49
C ALA A 1028 69.02 21.76 62.23
N THR A 1029 68.51 22.55 63.18
CA THR A 1029 68.54 24.01 63.15
C THR A 1029 69.52 24.56 64.19
N ASN A 1030 70.08 25.74 63.94
CA ASN A 1030 70.97 26.45 64.86
C ASN A 1030 72.22 25.67 65.30
N LEU A 1031 72.72 24.74 64.46
CA LEU A 1031 73.94 24.01 64.75
C LEU A 1031 75.12 24.98 64.92
N THR A 1032 75.88 24.77 65.98
CA THR A 1032 77.08 25.55 66.31
C THR A 1032 78.25 24.60 66.49
N VAL A 1033 79.33 24.89 65.79
CA VAL A 1033 80.55 24.07 65.73
C VAL A 1033 81.70 24.89 66.27
N THR A 1034 82.43 24.33 67.22
CA THR A 1034 83.62 24.94 67.82
C THR A 1034 84.82 24.03 67.67
N ASP A 1035 85.98 24.61 67.41
CA ASP A 1035 87.24 23.90 67.25
C ASP A 1035 88.38 24.65 67.93
N SER A 1036 88.84 24.13 69.07
CA SER A 1036 89.88 24.77 69.89
C SER A 1036 91.27 24.39 69.40
N LEU A 1037 92.09 25.40 69.12
CA LEU A 1037 93.51 25.29 68.81
C LEU A 1037 94.40 25.51 70.04
N THR A 1038 93.84 25.75 71.23
CA THR A 1038 94.56 26.15 72.45
C THR A 1038 95.64 25.14 72.90
N ALA A 1039 95.52 23.87 72.51
CA ALA A 1039 96.55 22.85 72.76
C ALA A 1039 97.78 22.96 71.82
N GLU A 1040 97.64 23.64 70.68
CA GLU A 1040 98.65 23.76 69.62
C GLU A 1040 98.98 25.23 69.29
N SER A 1041 98.37 26.23 69.94
CA SER A 1041 98.56 27.66 69.61
C SER A 1041 99.96 28.21 69.89
N ALA A 1042 100.77 27.50 70.70
CA ALA A 1042 102.21 27.72 70.82
C ALA A 1042 103.03 27.21 69.60
N ARG A 1043 102.36 26.68 68.57
CA ARG A 1043 102.94 26.03 67.37
C ARG A 1043 102.18 26.34 66.08
N LEU A 1044 100.98 26.93 66.18
CA LEU A 1044 100.07 27.28 65.09
C LEU A 1044 99.49 28.68 65.34
N SER A 1045 99.59 29.58 64.38
CA SER A 1045 98.85 30.86 64.38
C SER A 1045 97.78 30.87 63.29
N PHE A 1046 96.58 31.32 63.62
CA PHE A 1046 95.46 31.43 62.68
C PHE A 1046 95.74 32.42 61.53
N GLU A 1047 95.35 32.06 60.31
CA GLU A 1047 95.49 32.91 59.11
C GLU A 1047 94.25 33.81 58.95
N THR A 1048 94.35 35.05 59.43
CA THR A 1048 93.26 36.03 59.50
C THR A 1048 92.59 36.36 58.16
N ASP A 1049 93.33 36.20 57.06
CA ASP A 1049 92.95 36.61 55.71
C ASP A 1049 92.86 35.42 54.73
N GLY A 1050 92.74 34.20 55.26
CA GLY A 1050 92.95 32.94 54.53
C GLY A 1050 92.04 32.68 53.32
N TYR A 1051 90.86 33.30 53.23
CA TYR A 1051 89.97 33.20 52.05
C TYR A 1051 89.65 34.56 51.40
N ALA A 1052 89.65 35.64 52.18
CA ALA A 1052 89.68 37.02 51.71
C ALA A 1052 90.18 37.93 52.85
N VAL A 1053 90.44 39.21 52.55
CA VAL A 1053 90.87 40.19 53.57
C VAL A 1053 89.83 40.30 54.69
N GLY A 1054 90.26 40.12 55.94
CA GLY A 1054 89.40 40.07 57.13
C GLY A 1054 88.47 38.83 57.21
N LYS A 1055 88.77 37.77 56.45
CA LYS A 1055 87.92 36.59 56.28
C LYS A 1055 88.75 35.29 56.30
N GLY A 1056 89.10 34.83 57.50
CA GLY A 1056 89.88 33.62 57.75
C GLY A 1056 89.09 32.31 57.82
N ILE A 1057 87.75 32.36 57.77
CA ILE A 1057 86.85 31.20 57.84
C ILE A 1057 86.01 31.13 56.55
N GLN A 1058 85.72 29.92 56.08
CA GLN A 1058 84.79 29.65 54.97
C GLN A 1058 83.84 28.50 55.33
N VAL A 1059 82.58 28.58 54.92
CA VAL A 1059 81.61 27.47 55.01
C VAL A 1059 81.13 27.13 53.60
N THR A 1060 81.37 25.90 53.14
CA THR A 1060 80.93 25.41 51.82
C THR A 1060 79.58 24.72 51.88
N ALA A 1061 78.93 24.61 50.71
CA ALA A 1061 77.51 24.28 50.54
C ALA A 1061 77.02 23.04 51.31
N PRO A 1062 75.84 23.09 51.96
CA PRO A 1062 75.06 24.31 52.19
C PRO A 1062 75.78 25.22 53.20
N ASN A 1063 75.91 26.51 52.87
CA ASN A 1063 76.39 27.51 53.81
C ASN A 1063 75.35 27.74 54.94
N ILE A 1064 75.66 28.62 55.90
CA ILE A 1064 74.76 28.97 57.01
C ILE A 1064 73.36 29.51 56.60
N ASN A 1065 73.17 29.83 55.32
CA ASN A 1065 71.90 30.27 54.70
C ASN A 1065 71.43 29.32 53.57
N GLY A 1066 71.89 28.06 53.54
CA GLY A 1066 71.48 27.05 52.54
C GLY A 1066 72.11 27.18 51.14
N GLY A 1067 73.10 28.07 50.96
CA GLY A 1067 73.63 28.46 49.64
C GLY A 1067 75.09 28.05 49.35
N ALA A 1068 75.65 28.66 48.30
CA ALA A 1068 77.04 28.48 47.85
C ALA A 1068 78.08 28.97 48.89
N ALA A 1069 79.35 28.60 48.74
CA ALA A 1069 80.38 28.84 49.75
C ALA A 1069 80.49 30.32 50.19
N LEU A 1070 80.50 30.54 51.51
CA LEU A 1070 80.48 31.86 52.15
C LEU A 1070 81.71 32.05 53.03
N ASN A 1071 82.37 33.20 52.92
CA ASN A 1071 83.53 33.56 53.74
C ASN A 1071 83.07 34.40 54.95
N LEU A 1072 83.41 33.94 56.16
CA LEU A 1072 83.01 34.54 57.43
C LEU A 1072 84.19 35.32 58.06
N THR A 1073 83.90 36.32 58.89
CA THR A 1073 84.96 37.08 59.56
C THR A 1073 85.65 36.26 60.65
N ASN A 1074 86.75 36.81 61.16
CA ASN A 1074 87.42 36.35 62.38
C ASN A 1074 87.04 37.21 63.60
N VAL A 1075 85.89 37.88 63.59
CA VAL A 1075 85.39 38.74 64.68
C VAL A 1075 83.92 38.49 64.97
N SER A 1076 83.46 38.72 66.20
CA SER A 1076 82.04 38.58 66.54
C SER A 1076 81.24 39.79 66.04
N ASP A 1077 80.89 39.80 64.74
CA ASP A 1077 80.14 40.89 64.07
C ASP A 1077 78.68 40.55 63.73
N GLY A 1078 78.32 39.26 63.77
CA GLY A 1078 77.00 38.75 63.42
C GLY A 1078 76.94 37.88 62.17
N ASP A 1079 78.04 37.71 61.41
CA ASP A 1079 78.08 36.76 60.29
C ASP A 1079 78.23 35.28 60.69
N ALA A 1080 78.15 35.01 62.00
CA ALA A 1080 78.19 33.72 62.67
C ALA A 1080 79.54 32.96 62.64
N GLY A 1081 80.60 33.53 62.05
CA GLY A 1081 81.97 33.06 62.23
C GLY A 1081 82.74 33.89 63.26
N ASP A 1082 83.58 33.27 64.09
CA ASP A 1082 84.61 33.99 64.85
C ASP A 1082 85.86 33.14 65.08
N TYR A 1083 87.00 33.82 65.31
CA TYR A 1083 88.20 33.18 65.86
C TYR A 1083 88.70 33.98 67.07
N GLY A 1084 88.84 33.31 68.21
CA GLY A 1084 89.42 33.91 69.42
C GLY A 1084 88.52 34.90 70.16
N ALA A 1085 87.35 35.27 69.61
CA ALA A 1085 86.49 36.32 70.14
C ALA A 1085 85.46 35.77 71.13
N THR A 1086 84.83 34.64 70.83
CA THR A 1086 83.93 33.93 71.76
C THR A 1086 84.71 33.07 72.75
N ALA A 1087 85.82 32.46 72.31
CA ALA A 1087 86.76 31.74 73.18
C ALA A 1087 88.18 31.79 72.60
N VAL A 1088 89.18 31.93 73.48
CA VAL A 1088 90.61 32.07 73.10
C VAL A 1088 91.08 30.89 72.25
N ASP A 1089 91.84 31.19 71.20
CA ASP A 1089 92.38 30.23 70.22
C ASP A 1089 91.34 29.26 69.62
N THR A 1090 90.05 29.62 69.61
CA THR A 1090 88.97 28.74 69.16
C THR A 1090 88.31 29.31 67.91
N VAL A 1091 88.09 28.46 66.90
CA VAL A 1091 87.26 28.77 65.73
C VAL A 1091 85.82 28.40 66.04
N THR A 1092 84.89 29.33 65.82
CA THR A 1092 83.45 29.11 65.99
C THR A 1092 82.73 29.32 64.66
N VAL A 1093 81.77 28.47 64.33
CA VAL A 1093 80.74 28.75 63.32
C VAL A 1093 79.37 28.36 63.87
N GLY A 1094 78.50 29.35 64.03
CA GLY A 1094 77.11 29.18 64.47
C GLY A 1094 76.10 29.15 63.31
N GLY A 1095 74.83 28.96 63.66
CA GLY A 1095 73.69 29.17 62.74
C GLY A 1095 73.58 28.17 61.58
N ILE A 1096 74.33 27.07 61.57
CA ILE A 1096 74.26 26.06 60.52
C ILE A 1096 72.88 25.36 60.57
N VAL A 1097 72.26 25.20 59.40
CA VAL A 1097 71.01 24.43 59.22
C VAL A 1097 71.28 23.29 58.25
N LEU A 1098 70.91 22.06 58.63
CA LEU A 1098 71.09 20.86 57.82
C LEU A 1098 69.82 20.00 57.84
N SER A 1099 69.20 19.80 56.68
CA SER A 1099 68.13 18.82 56.46
C SER A 1099 68.71 17.40 56.45
N ALA A 1100 67.87 16.37 56.53
CA ALA A 1100 68.36 14.99 56.44
C ALA A 1100 69.01 14.72 55.06
N GLY A 1101 70.29 14.36 55.07
CA GLY A 1101 71.15 14.20 53.90
C GLY A 1101 72.12 15.35 53.65
N ASP A 1102 71.91 16.53 54.25
CA ASP A 1102 72.76 17.70 54.02
C ASP A 1102 74.11 17.61 54.76
N GLN A 1103 75.17 18.15 54.14
CA GLN A 1103 76.49 18.24 54.73
C GLN A 1103 77.22 19.57 54.47
N ALA A 1104 77.32 20.44 55.49
CA ALA A 1104 78.14 21.64 55.43
C ALA A 1104 79.62 21.30 55.63
N THR A 1105 80.55 22.13 55.15
CA THR A 1105 81.98 22.01 55.53
C THR A 1105 82.55 23.36 55.92
N ILE A 1106 82.95 23.47 57.19
CA ILE A 1106 83.68 24.61 57.73
C ILE A 1106 85.17 24.42 57.39
N LYS A 1107 85.81 25.50 56.96
CA LYS A 1107 87.23 25.54 56.63
C LYS A 1107 87.89 26.76 57.27
N PHE A 1108 89.12 26.58 57.73
CA PHE A 1108 89.98 27.67 58.21
C PHE A 1108 91.44 27.31 58.02
N ARG A 1109 92.33 28.31 58.09
CA ARG A 1109 93.76 28.12 57.86
C ARG A 1109 94.59 28.56 59.05
N VAL A 1110 95.73 27.91 59.21
CA VAL A 1110 96.75 28.23 60.22
C VAL A 1110 98.14 28.14 59.60
N VAL A 1111 99.07 28.91 60.14
CA VAL A 1111 100.50 28.88 59.81
C VAL A 1111 101.25 28.18 60.95
N VAL A 1112 102.07 27.18 60.62
CA VAL A 1112 102.99 26.55 61.59
C VAL A 1112 104.06 27.56 62.02
N GLN A 1113 104.37 27.63 63.31
CA GLN A 1113 105.44 28.49 63.85
C GLN A 1113 106.79 27.79 63.94
#